data_AF-A0A174GXA9-F1
#
_entry.id   AF-A0A174GXA9-F1
#
_cell.length_a   1.000
_cell.length_b   1.000
_cell.length_c   1.000
_cell.angle_alpha   90.00
_cell.angle_beta   90.00
_cell.angle_gamma   90.00
#
_symmetry.space_group_name_H-M   'P 1'
#
loop_
_entity.id
_entity.type
_entity.pdbx_description
1 polymer ?
#
loop_
_entity_poly.entity_id
_entity_poly.type
_entity_poly.pdbx_seq_one_letter_code
_entity_poly.pdbx_strand_id
1 'polypeptide(L)'
;MNRILTILVCLTATCCIHAQGGKNEKMDRFIDQLISKMTLEEKIGQLNLPSAGDITTGQATSSNIADKIRKGQVGGLFNIKGVTKIRDVQRIAVEESRLKIPLLFGMDVIHGYETVFPIPLGLAATWNMEAIEQSARIAAIEASADGICWTFSPMVDISQDARWGRVSEGNGEDPFLGGEIAKAMVRGYQGDNSYTSNNHIMACVKHYALYGAGFAGRDYNTVDMSRIRMFNEYMYPYKAAIEAGVGSVMASFNEVDGVPATANKWLMTDILRKQWKFDGFVVTDYTGISEMVPHGIGDLPTVSARALKAGIDMDMVSEGFLTTLSQSLKENKVNVEEIDQACRRILEAKYKLGLFDNPYKFCDPDRPAKEIYTRESREIARKIAAESFVLLKNQQEVLPLKKSGKIAVIGPLADTRSNMPGTWSVAVDLNKPMTLVEGIREVAGKDARVLYAKGSNLTADPELEKRATMFGRELGRDNRTDKELLNEALKVARQSDVIVAALGESSEMSGESSSRTDLNIPDVQKELLAELAKTGKPVVLVVFTGRPLTLTWEEKHIPAILNVWFGGTEAAPAIADVLFGDVNPSGKLTMSFPQNVGQSPLFYNHKNTGRPLEEGKWFEKFRSNYLDVSNDPLYPFGFGLSYTQFEYSNLQLSHSQLRTDGELTATVTLTNTGKRDGQETVQLYIRDVVGSVTRPVKELKGFQKVFLKAGESKNISFKITPELLKFYNYDLDYVYEPGEFQVMVGGNSRDTKMATFTLLEEEKISEEALLDSVQRRTFNYFWNGAEPVSGMARERLNVDSNYPLNDRHIITSGGSGFGIMAIIAGIERNYVTRAEGFARMEKIVSFLERADKFHGAFPHWWDGETGKIKPFSPKDDGGDLVETAFLVQGLLAAHQYYANGNKEERELAARMDKLWRDVDWNWYRNKENVLFWHWSPEHQWDMNFRVRGFNECLIMYILAAASPTHGVPAKVYHEGWAENGAIVKPHTAENLPMNLRYQTGNIGPLFWAHYSFLGLDPNGLKDQYANYFDEMKNYTLANRAYCIRNPKNYKGYGENCWGLTASYSVKGYAAHAPNEKEDHGVISPTAALSSIVYTPEESIDVMKYLYQKKDKTWGDYGFYDAFSETENWYPQQYLAIDQGPIAIMIENYRSQLLWNLFMQHPDIQKGLRKLGFTSPHLDKKK
;
A
#
# COMPACT_ATOMS: atom_id res chain seq x y z
N MET A 1 55.66 -12.04 17.50
CA MET A 1 55.34 -12.03 16.06
C MET A 1 53.85 -11.69 15.95
N ASN A 2 53.50 -10.40 16.07
CA ASN A 2 53.10 -9.47 14.99
C ASN A 2 51.80 -9.89 14.28
N ARG A 3 50.74 -9.08 14.06
CA ARG A 3 50.14 -7.83 14.56
C ARG A 3 48.92 -7.57 13.63
N ILE A 4 47.90 -6.80 14.07
CA ILE A 4 46.87 -6.03 13.27
C ILE A 4 45.58 -6.80 12.90
N LEU A 5 44.40 -6.50 13.51
CA LEU A 5 43.39 -5.42 13.30
C LEU A 5 42.57 -5.58 11.98
N THR A 6 41.22 -5.66 12.06
CA THR A 6 40.23 -4.80 11.34
C THR A 6 38.79 -5.32 11.52
N ILE A 7 37.90 -4.34 11.71
CA ILE A 7 36.43 -4.33 11.89
C ILE A 7 35.69 -4.79 10.63
N LEU A 8 34.55 -5.49 10.75
CA LEU A 8 33.43 -5.26 9.82
C LEU A 8 32.07 -5.54 10.46
N VAL A 9 31.19 -4.57 10.25
CA VAL A 9 29.83 -4.38 10.75
C VAL A 9 28.85 -5.31 10.01
N CYS A 10 28.05 -6.08 10.74
CA CYS A 10 26.89 -6.77 10.20
C CYS A 10 25.73 -5.79 10.01
N LEU A 11 25.45 -5.42 8.75
CA LEU A 11 24.16 -4.86 8.36
C LEU A 11 23.10 -5.97 8.43
N THR A 12 22.20 -5.91 9.40
CA THR A 12 20.91 -6.60 9.37
C THR A 12 19.98 -5.80 8.47
N ALA A 13 19.90 -6.17 7.20
CA ALA A 13 18.84 -5.73 6.29
C ALA A 13 17.56 -6.49 6.66
N THR A 14 16.59 -5.78 7.23
CA THR A 14 15.21 -6.23 7.43
C THR A 14 14.55 -6.40 6.06
N CYS A 15 14.45 -7.64 5.59
CA CYS A 15 13.60 -7.99 4.46
C CYS A 15 12.13 -7.88 4.91
N CYS A 16 11.48 -6.76 4.62
CA CYS A 16 10.02 -6.71 4.52
C CYS A 16 9.60 -7.50 3.28
N ILE A 17 9.33 -8.79 3.46
CA ILE A 17 8.62 -9.60 2.46
C ILE A 17 7.20 -9.04 2.39
N HIS A 18 6.92 -8.22 1.38
CA HIS A 18 5.56 -7.94 0.97
C HIS A 18 5.02 -9.23 0.34
N ALA A 19 4.17 -9.93 1.07
CA ALA A 19 3.35 -11.00 0.51
C ALA A 19 2.35 -10.38 -0.48
N GLN A 20 2.75 -10.22 -1.75
CA GLN A 20 1.79 -10.05 -2.84
C GLN A 20 1.10 -11.40 -3.07
N GLY A 21 -0.23 -11.39 -2.99
CA GLY A 21 -1.09 -12.57 -3.13
C GLY A 21 -0.90 -13.28 -4.48
N GLY A 22 -0.04 -14.29 -4.50
CA GLY A 22 -0.13 -15.34 -5.49
C GLY A 22 -1.37 -16.20 -5.20
N LYS A 23 -2.23 -16.41 -6.20
CA LYS A 23 -3.35 -17.35 -6.08
C LYS A 23 -2.84 -18.69 -5.54
N ASN A 24 -3.36 -19.11 -4.39
CA ASN A 24 -3.04 -20.41 -3.84
C ASN A 24 -3.87 -21.46 -4.59
N GLU A 25 -3.37 -21.89 -5.76
CA GLU A 25 -4.09 -22.82 -6.65
C GLU A 25 -4.57 -24.11 -5.95
N LYS A 26 -3.89 -24.53 -4.87
CA LYS A 26 -4.29 -25.68 -4.06
C LYS A 26 -5.54 -25.38 -3.24
N MET A 27 -5.57 -24.24 -2.55
CA MET A 27 -6.73 -23.76 -1.80
C MET A 27 -7.91 -23.56 -2.74
N ASP A 28 -7.70 -22.84 -3.86
CA ASP A 28 -8.75 -22.53 -4.83
C ASP A 28 -9.41 -23.83 -5.34
N ARG A 29 -8.59 -24.79 -5.78
CA ARG A 29 -9.07 -26.10 -6.26
C ARG A 29 -9.81 -26.88 -5.18
N PHE A 30 -9.31 -26.89 -3.94
CA PHE A 30 -9.96 -27.58 -2.83
C PHE A 30 -11.35 -26.98 -2.56
N ILE A 31 -11.44 -25.65 -2.52
CA ILE A 31 -12.68 -24.94 -2.22
C ILE A 31 -13.66 -25.04 -3.39
N ASP A 32 -13.22 -24.97 -4.64
CA ASP A 32 -14.05 -25.20 -5.83
C ASP A 32 -14.70 -26.59 -5.78
N GLN A 33 -13.90 -27.61 -5.46
CA GLN A 33 -14.41 -28.97 -5.32
C GLN A 33 -15.39 -29.10 -4.14
N LEU A 34 -15.15 -28.42 -3.03
CA LEU A 34 -16.07 -28.43 -1.90
C LEU A 34 -17.39 -27.74 -2.24
N ILE A 35 -17.36 -26.53 -2.78
CA ILE A 35 -18.54 -25.75 -3.20
C ILE A 35 -19.37 -26.54 -4.23
N SER A 36 -18.73 -27.24 -5.18
CA SER A 36 -19.44 -28.06 -6.17
C SER A 36 -20.27 -29.21 -5.57
N LYS A 37 -19.96 -29.62 -4.33
CA LYS A 37 -20.68 -30.67 -3.60
C LYS A 37 -21.77 -30.11 -2.69
N MET A 38 -21.81 -28.81 -2.43
CA MET A 38 -22.73 -28.18 -1.48
C MET A 38 -24.10 -27.91 -2.10
N THR A 39 -25.16 -28.14 -1.31
CA THR A 39 -26.50 -27.62 -1.65
C THR A 39 -26.55 -26.11 -1.41
N LEU A 40 -27.59 -25.45 -1.93
CA LEU A 40 -27.83 -24.02 -1.66
C LEU A 40 -27.93 -23.74 -0.16
N GLU A 41 -28.63 -24.59 0.58
CA GLU A 41 -28.86 -24.47 2.01
C GLU A 41 -27.56 -24.60 2.81
N GLU A 42 -26.64 -25.47 2.40
CA GLU A 42 -25.33 -25.60 3.05
C GLU A 42 -24.42 -24.40 2.75
N LYS A 43 -24.51 -23.83 1.54
CA LYS A 43 -23.78 -22.59 1.18
C LYS A 43 -24.27 -21.42 2.03
N ILE A 44 -25.59 -21.25 2.13
CA ILE A 44 -26.21 -20.25 3.02
C ILE A 44 -25.85 -20.54 4.48
N GLY A 45 -25.82 -21.81 4.88
CA GLY A 45 -25.44 -22.23 6.23
C GLY A 45 -24.02 -21.83 6.63
N GLN A 46 -23.07 -21.76 5.68
CA GLN A 46 -21.73 -21.22 5.96
C GLN A 46 -21.73 -19.73 6.31
N LEU A 47 -22.75 -18.99 5.90
CA LEU A 47 -22.86 -17.56 6.18
C LEU A 47 -23.49 -17.29 7.55
N ASN A 48 -23.94 -18.32 8.29
CA ASN A 48 -24.64 -18.15 9.55
C ASN A 48 -23.69 -18.24 10.75
N LEU A 49 -23.74 -17.24 11.63
CA LEU A 49 -23.01 -17.17 12.90
C LEU A 49 -24.01 -16.97 14.07
N PRO A 50 -24.70 -18.02 14.52
CA PRO A 50 -25.60 -17.93 15.66
C PRO A 50 -24.84 -17.85 16.99
N SER A 51 -25.52 -17.37 18.02
CA SER A 51 -25.06 -17.53 19.40
C SER A 51 -25.27 -18.98 19.84
N ALA A 52 -24.33 -19.51 20.63
CA ALA A 52 -24.38 -20.89 21.09
C ALA A 52 -25.44 -21.17 22.16
N GLY A 53 -25.86 -20.14 22.92
CA GLY A 53 -26.65 -20.31 24.15
C GLY A 53 -25.91 -21.08 25.25
N ASP A 54 -26.62 -21.41 26.35
CA ASP A 54 -26.07 -22.25 27.43
C ASP A 54 -25.93 -23.71 26.99
N ILE A 55 -24.75 -24.08 26.48
CA ILE A 55 -24.41 -25.48 26.21
C ILE A 55 -23.85 -26.12 27.50
N THR A 56 -24.66 -26.98 28.12
CA THR A 56 -24.25 -27.81 29.26
C THR A 56 -23.43 -29.02 28.80
N THR A 57 -22.24 -29.19 29.38
CA THR A 57 -21.32 -30.31 29.10
C THR A 57 -22.03 -31.65 29.34
N GLY A 58 -22.01 -32.56 28.35
CA GLY A 58 -22.73 -33.84 28.40
C GLY A 58 -24.15 -33.83 27.82
N GLN A 59 -24.74 -32.66 27.56
CA GLN A 59 -26.03 -32.50 26.84
C GLN A 59 -25.89 -31.75 25.50
N ALA A 60 -24.65 -31.43 25.07
CA ALA A 60 -24.38 -30.71 23.83
C ALA A 60 -25.05 -31.36 22.60
N THR A 61 -25.22 -32.69 22.60
CA THR A 61 -25.87 -33.47 21.54
C THR A 61 -27.38 -33.23 21.38
N SER A 62 -28.06 -32.63 22.38
CA SER A 62 -29.51 -32.47 22.45
C SER A 62 -29.99 -31.00 22.37
N SER A 63 -29.09 -30.07 22.04
CA SER A 63 -29.40 -28.63 21.92
C SER A 63 -29.93 -28.26 20.52
N ASN A 64 -30.77 -27.21 20.41
CA ASN A 64 -31.26 -26.70 19.13
C ASN A 64 -30.12 -26.33 18.16
N ILE A 65 -28.96 -25.93 18.69
CA ILE A 65 -27.78 -25.61 17.86
C ILE A 65 -27.13 -26.86 17.26
N ALA A 66 -27.10 -28.00 17.98
CA ALA A 66 -26.58 -29.26 17.45
C ALA A 66 -27.35 -29.72 16.20
N ASP A 67 -28.67 -29.57 16.20
CA ASP A 67 -29.50 -29.93 15.04
C ASP A 67 -29.25 -29.01 13.84
N LYS A 68 -29.05 -27.71 14.05
CA LYS A 68 -28.64 -26.78 12.98
C LYS A 68 -27.27 -27.15 12.41
N ILE A 69 -26.30 -27.53 13.25
CA ILE A 69 -24.97 -27.99 12.81
C ILE A 69 -25.07 -29.25 11.96
N ARG A 70 -25.84 -30.27 12.40
CA ARG A 70 -26.05 -31.52 11.63
C ARG A 70 -26.62 -31.26 10.23
N LYS A 71 -27.51 -30.27 10.11
CA LYS A 71 -28.11 -29.84 8.85
C LYS A 71 -27.20 -28.95 7.99
N GLY A 72 -25.98 -28.65 8.44
CA GLY A 72 -25.04 -27.78 7.73
C GLY A 72 -25.43 -26.30 7.75
N GLN A 73 -26.23 -25.86 8.72
CA GLN A 73 -26.81 -24.50 8.80
C GLN A 73 -25.98 -23.54 9.66
N VAL A 74 -24.74 -23.89 10.00
CA VAL A 74 -23.88 -23.13 10.92
C VAL A 74 -22.48 -23.04 10.32
N GLY A 75 -21.99 -21.82 10.09
CA GLY A 75 -20.65 -21.54 9.60
C GLY A 75 -19.63 -21.37 10.72
N GLY A 76 -20.07 -20.80 11.84
CA GLY A 76 -19.29 -20.66 13.06
C GLY A 76 -20.18 -20.41 14.27
N LEU A 77 -19.57 -20.35 15.44
CA LEU A 77 -20.20 -19.96 16.70
C LEU A 77 -19.29 -18.96 17.40
N PHE A 78 -19.85 -18.23 18.37
CA PHE A 78 -19.05 -17.32 19.18
C PHE A 78 -19.46 -17.31 20.64
N ASN A 79 -18.55 -16.82 21.50
CA ASN A 79 -18.70 -16.71 22.95
C ASN A 79 -18.97 -18.05 23.68
N ILE A 80 -18.53 -19.17 23.10
CA ILE A 80 -18.40 -20.44 23.82
C ILE A 80 -17.03 -20.44 24.50
N LYS A 81 -16.99 -20.64 25.82
CA LYS A 81 -15.74 -20.79 26.59
C LYS A 81 -15.48 -22.25 26.96
N GLY A 82 -14.21 -22.68 26.87
CA GLY A 82 -13.74 -23.98 27.34
C GLY A 82 -13.50 -24.99 26.22
N VAL A 83 -12.26 -25.45 26.12
CA VAL A 83 -11.77 -26.36 25.06
C VAL A 83 -12.59 -27.63 24.93
N THR A 84 -13.06 -28.22 26.03
CA THR A 84 -13.87 -29.44 26.02
C THR A 84 -15.22 -29.20 25.34
N LYS A 85 -15.88 -28.07 25.66
CA LYS A 85 -17.16 -27.72 25.05
C LYS A 85 -17.00 -27.42 23.56
N ILE A 86 -15.98 -26.65 23.20
CA ILE A 86 -15.67 -26.32 21.80
C ILE A 86 -15.36 -27.60 21.01
N ARG A 87 -14.57 -28.51 21.59
CA ARG A 87 -14.25 -29.81 20.98
C ARG A 87 -15.49 -30.65 20.73
N ASP A 88 -16.39 -30.74 21.71
CA ASP A 88 -17.65 -31.49 21.58
C ASP A 88 -18.56 -30.92 20.48
N VAL A 89 -18.64 -29.60 20.36
CA VAL A 89 -19.43 -28.93 19.33
C VAL A 89 -18.78 -29.10 17.95
N GLN A 90 -17.45 -28.94 17.85
CA GLN A 90 -16.72 -29.19 16.60
C GLN A 90 -16.89 -30.65 16.14
N ARG A 91 -16.94 -31.60 17.09
CA ARG A 91 -17.18 -33.02 16.80
C ARG A 91 -18.52 -33.24 16.08
N ILE A 92 -19.58 -32.55 16.50
CA ILE A 92 -20.89 -32.65 15.82
C ILE A 92 -20.77 -32.18 14.37
N ALA A 93 -20.06 -31.08 14.10
CA ALA A 93 -19.86 -30.59 12.74
C ALA A 93 -19.07 -31.59 11.87
N VAL A 94 -18.01 -32.18 12.42
CA VAL A 94 -17.08 -33.06 11.69
C VAL A 94 -17.61 -34.49 11.52
N GLU A 95 -18.37 -35.01 12.49
CA GLU A 95 -18.80 -36.41 12.51
C GLU A 95 -20.26 -36.59 12.10
N GLU A 96 -21.13 -35.61 12.35
CA GLU A 96 -22.58 -35.76 12.25
C GLU A 96 -23.21 -34.91 11.12
N SER A 97 -22.45 -34.00 10.46
CA SER A 97 -22.92 -33.27 9.28
C SER A 97 -22.54 -33.95 7.96
N ARG A 98 -23.31 -33.70 6.89
CA ARG A 98 -23.13 -34.36 5.57
C ARG A 98 -21.74 -34.13 4.95
N LEU A 99 -21.25 -32.89 4.98
CA LEU A 99 -19.99 -32.49 4.34
C LEU A 99 -18.83 -32.32 5.33
N LYS A 100 -19.07 -32.45 6.64
CA LYS A 100 -18.03 -32.43 7.68
C LYS A 100 -17.22 -31.13 7.70
N ILE A 101 -17.85 -30.02 7.32
CA ILE A 101 -17.19 -28.70 7.28
C ILE A 101 -17.01 -28.22 8.73
N PRO A 102 -15.78 -27.91 9.17
CA PRO A 102 -15.53 -27.45 10.54
C PRO A 102 -16.10 -26.05 10.78
N LEU A 103 -16.35 -25.71 12.04
CA LEU A 103 -16.83 -24.41 12.49
C LEU A 103 -15.66 -23.48 12.85
N LEU A 104 -15.88 -22.18 12.66
CA LEU A 104 -15.10 -21.15 13.34
C LEU A 104 -15.63 -20.98 14.77
N PHE A 105 -14.74 -20.71 15.74
CA PHE A 105 -15.10 -20.36 17.11
C PHE A 105 -14.52 -18.97 17.43
N GLY A 106 -15.43 -17.99 17.44
CA GLY A 106 -15.14 -16.58 17.70
C GLY A 106 -15.29 -16.20 19.18
N MET A 107 -14.57 -15.17 19.64
CA MET A 107 -14.81 -14.55 20.94
C MET A 107 -14.29 -13.10 20.95
N ASP A 108 -14.88 -12.25 21.79
CA ASP A 108 -14.33 -10.92 22.12
C ASP A 108 -13.10 -11.05 23.03
N VAL A 109 -11.95 -11.40 22.45
CA VAL A 109 -10.64 -11.39 23.12
C VAL A 109 -9.98 -10.03 22.87
N ILE A 110 -10.49 -9.00 23.57
CA ILE A 110 -10.21 -7.59 23.26
C ILE A 110 -8.84 -7.14 23.77
N HIS A 111 -8.55 -7.38 25.05
CA HIS A 111 -7.29 -6.98 25.70
C HIS A 111 -6.75 -8.08 26.63
N GLY A 112 -6.98 -9.34 26.26
CA GLY A 112 -6.59 -10.52 27.03
C GLY A 112 -7.66 -11.60 27.02
N TYR A 113 -7.28 -12.80 27.45
CA TYR A 113 -8.21 -13.93 27.62
C TYR A 113 -8.52 -14.14 29.12
N GLU A 114 -7.68 -14.87 29.85
CA GLU A 114 -7.74 -14.88 31.33
C GLU A 114 -6.69 -13.96 31.93
N THR A 115 -5.49 -13.90 31.34
CA THR A 115 -4.55 -12.81 31.63
C THR A 115 -5.02 -11.58 30.89
N VAL A 116 -5.50 -10.59 31.63
CA VAL A 116 -6.07 -9.37 31.07
C VAL A 116 -5.07 -8.23 31.21
N PHE A 117 -4.78 -7.57 30.10
CA PHE A 117 -3.95 -6.36 30.00
C PHE A 117 -4.81 -5.10 30.25
N PRO A 118 -4.23 -3.89 30.28
CA PRO A 118 -5.05 -2.69 30.34
C PRO A 118 -6.08 -2.64 29.21
N ILE A 119 -7.23 -2.02 29.46
CA ILE A 119 -8.21 -1.74 28.40
C ILE A 119 -7.51 -1.03 27.22
N PRO A 120 -7.95 -1.24 25.95
CA PRO A 120 -7.24 -0.73 24.77
C PRO A 120 -6.84 0.75 24.83
N LEU A 121 -7.70 1.63 25.34
CA LEU A 121 -7.37 3.05 25.50
C LEU A 121 -6.16 3.29 26.44
N GLY A 122 -6.12 2.55 27.55
CA GLY A 122 -5.00 2.57 28.48
C GLY A 122 -3.75 1.92 27.87
N LEU A 123 -3.91 0.78 27.20
CA LEU A 123 -2.82 0.10 26.51
C LEU A 123 -2.18 1.00 25.43
N ALA A 124 -2.99 1.77 24.69
CA ALA A 124 -2.52 2.75 23.71
C ALA A 124 -1.65 3.84 24.35
N ALA A 125 -1.92 4.20 25.61
CA ALA A 125 -1.12 5.17 26.36
C ALA A 125 0.31 4.70 26.66
N THR A 126 0.65 3.44 26.40
CA THR A 126 2.04 2.96 26.43
C THR A 126 2.89 3.57 25.30
N TRP A 127 2.29 3.87 24.13
CA TRP A 127 3.02 4.26 22.91
C TRP A 127 4.15 3.28 22.54
N ASN A 128 3.97 2.01 22.90
CA ASN A 128 4.97 0.96 22.74
C ASN A 128 4.38 -0.19 21.91
N MET A 129 4.63 -0.16 20.60
CA MET A 129 4.04 -1.13 19.67
C MET A 129 4.50 -2.56 19.95
N GLU A 130 5.70 -2.76 20.53
CA GLU A 130 6.18 -4.09 20.94
C GLU A 130 5.37 -4.63 22.12
N ALA A 131 5.07 -3.79 23.12
CA ALA A 131 4.23 -4.18 24.25
C ALA A 131 2.79 -4.51 23.80
N ILE A 132 2.24 -3.73 22.87
CA ILE A 132 0.91 -3.95 22.30
C ILE A 132 0.86 -5.27 21.53
N GLU A 133 1.82 -5.51 20.64
CA GLU A 133 1.93 -6.77 19.89
C GLU A 133 2.10 -7.96 20.83
N GLN A 134 2.92 -7.81 21.88
CA GLN A 134 3.10 -8.84 22.91
C GLN A 134 1.81 -9.14 23.68
N SER A 135 0.99 -8.14 23.97
CA SER A 135 -0.28 -8.33 24.67
C SER A 135 -1.28 -9.15 23.82
N ALA A 136 -1.40 -8.82 22.53
CA ALA A 136 -2.22 -9.56 21.57
C ALA A 136 -1.68 -10.99 21.36
N ARG A 137 -0.35 -11.15 21.34
CA ARG A 137 0.33 -12.45 21.24
C ARG A 137 0.00 -13.37 22.41
N ILE A 138 0.04 -12.87 23.64
CA ILE A 138 -0.34 -13.64 24.83
C ILE A 138 -1.83 -13.98 24.80
N ALA A 139 -2.68 -13.00 24.47
CA ALA A 139 -4.11 -13.23 24.33
C ALA A 139 -4.44 -14.33 23.30
N ALA A 140 -3.74 -14.35 22.15
CA ALA A 140 -3.87 -15.41 21.14
C ALA A 140 -3.41 -16.78 21.66
N ILE A 141 -2.29 -16.84 22.40
CA ILE A 141 -1.81 -18.10 23.01
C ILE A 141 -2.88 -18.66 23.95
N GLU A 142 -3.42 -17.84 24.85
CA GLU A 142 -4.40 -18.30 25.82
C GLU A 142 -5.73 -18.69 25.15
N ALA A 143 -6.27 -17.86 24.27
CA ALA A 143 -7.54 -18.13 23.59
C ALA A 143 -7.46 -19.38 22.71
N SER A 144 -6.38 -19.54 21.95
CA SER A 144 -6.14 -20.72 21.10
C SER A 144 -5.93 -22.00 21.90
N ALA A 145 -5.34 -21.92 23.10
CA ALA A 145 -5.22 -23.04 24.02
C ALA A 145 -6.60 -23.53 24.49
N ASP A 146 -7.58 -22.62 24.57
CA ASP A 146 -8.94 -22.96 24.99
C ASP A 146 -9.94 -23.21 23.84
N GLY A 147 -9.46 -23.38 22.61
CA GLY A 147 -10.29 -23.74 21.44
C GLY A 147 -10.72 -22.59 20.54
N ILE A 148 -10.45 -21.33 20.89
CA ILE A 148 -10.81 -20.16 20.08
C ILE A 148 -9.86 -20.03 18.89
N CYS A 149 -10.40 -19.83 17.69
CA CYS A 149 -9.59 -19.66 16.48
C CYS A 149 -9.77 -18.30 15.80
N TRP A 150 -10.65 -17.45 16.35
CA TRP A 150 -11.01 -16.15 15.79
C TRP A 150 -11.34 -15.16 16.92
N THR A 151 -10.76 -13.97 16.90
CA THR A 151 -11.09 -12.88 17.84
C THR A 151 -11.76 -11.71 17.12
N PHE A 152 -12.73 -11.09 17.79
CA PHE A 152 -13.37 -9.84 17.37
C PHE A 152 -12.55 -8.62 17.81
N SER A 153 -11.28 -8.58 17.39
CA SER A 153 -10.27 -7.59 17.76
C SER A 153 -9.24 -7.44 16.62
N PRO A 154 -8.66 -6.24 16.38
CA PRO A 154 -8.78 -5.02 17.19
C PRO A 154 -10.00 -4.13 16.85
N MET A 155 -10.52 -3.44 17.87
CA MET A 155 -11.36 -2.25 17.68
C MET A 155 -10.44 -1.05 17.40
N VAL A 156 -10.70 -0.32 16.32
CA VAL A 156 -9.81 0.75 15.82
C VAL A 156 -10.57 2.02 15.45
N ASP A 157 -11.79 2.18 15.96
CA ASP A 157 -12.62 3.35 15.69
C ASP A 157 -11.97 4.60 16.31
N ILE A 158 -11.68 5.59 15.47
CA ILE A 158 -11.32 6.92 15.95
C ILE A 158 -12.54 7.57 16.59
N SER A 159 -12.35 8.14 17.78
CA SER A 159 -13.37 8.96 18.43
C SER A 159 -12.77 10.25 18.97
N GLN A 160 -13.53 11.32 18.83
CA GLN A 160 -13.23 12.66 19.36
C GLN A 160 -14.25 13.05 20.44
N ASP A 161 -15.03 12.08 20.94
CA ASP A 161 -16.11 12.31 21.89
C ASP A 161 -16.00 11.38 23.11
N ALA A 162 -15.47 11.93 24.21
CA ALA A 162 -15.27 11.20 25.47
C ALA A 162 -16.57 10.70 26.12
N ARG A 163 -17.75 11.15 25.67
CA ARG A 163 -19.05 10.66 26.16
C ARG A 163 -19.29 9.21 25.79
N TRP A 164 -18.81 8.79 24.62
CA TRP A 164 -19.04 7.45 24.11
C TRP A 164 -18.31 6.41 24.98
N GLY A 165 -19.02 5.35 25.38
CA GLY A 165 -18.47 4.32 26.26
C GLY A 165 -17.34 3.52 25.62
N ARG A 166 -17.42 3.29 24.30
CA ARG A 166 -16.48 2.42 23.57
C ARG A 166 -15.16 3.09 23.22
N VAL A 167 -14.93 4.34 23.64
CA VAL A 167 -13.56 4.91 23.60
C VAL A 167 -12.57 4.05 24.39
N SER A 168 -13.05 3.30 25.39
CA SER A 168 -12.25 2.33 26.15
C SER A 168 -11.69 1.19 25.30
N GLU A 169 -12.37 0.82 24.22
CA GLU A 169 -12.00 -0.26 23.31
C GLU A 169 -11.09 0.20 22.17
N GLY A 170 -11.11 1.51 21.89
CA GLY A 170 -10.31 2.13 20.84
C GLY A 170 -8.96 2.62 21.34
N ASN A 171 -8.29 3.38 20.48
CA ASN A 171 -6.90 3.81 20.68
C ASN A 171 -6.76 5.34 20.77
N GLY A 172 -7.87 6.04 21.02
CA GLY A 172 -7.94 7.49 21.14
C GLY A 172 -8.34 8.22 19.86
N GLU A 173 -7.84 9.45 19.70
CA GLU A 173 -8.32 10.40 18.68
C GLU A 173 -7.44 10.50 17.43
N ASP A 174 -6.27 9.85 17.43
CA ASP A 174 -5.26 10.03 16.38
C ASP A 174 -5.23 8.88 15.35
N PRO A 175 -5.40 9.17 14.05
CA PRO A 175 -5.34 8.15 13.00
C PRO A 175 -3.99 7.45 12.92
N PHE A 176 -2.88 8.19 12.99
CA PHE A 176 -1.54 7.61 12.79
C PHE A 176 -1.22 6.57 13.87
N LEU A 177 -1.37 6.94 15.14
CA LEU A 177 -1.19 6.05 16.29
C LEU A 177 -2.18 4.89 16.23
N GLY A 178 -3.45 5.16 15.93
CA GLY A 178 -4.47 4.12 15.76
C GLY A 178 -4.10 3.09 14.68
N GLY A 179 -3.51 3.53 13.56
CA GLY A 179 -3.03 2.65 12.50
C GLY A 179 -1.81 1.82 12.90
N GLU A 180 -0.86 2.39 13.64
CA GLU A 180 0.30 1.63 14.15
C GLU A 180 -0.13 0.56 15.17
N ILE A 181 -1.09 0.89 16.03
CA ILE A 181 -1.67 -0.06 16.99
C ILE A 181 -2.46 -1.16 16.27
N ALA A 182 -3.25 -0.81 15.25
CA ALA A 182 -3.98 -1.78 14.45
C ALA A 182 -3.03 -2.82 13.84
N LYS A 183 -1.91 -2.38 13.26
CA LYS A 183 -0.87 -3.27 12.72
C LYS A 183 -0.27 -4.18 13.80
N ALA A 184 0.08 -3.63 14.96
CA ALA A 184 0.67 -4.37 16.08
C ALA A 184 -0.28 -5.45 16.62
N MET A 185 -1.56 -5.12 16.79
CA MET A 185 -2.59 -6.07 17.27
C MET A 185 -2.81 -7.20 16.25
N VAL A 186 -2.97 -6.88 14.97
CA VAL A 186 -3.15 -7.88 13.90
C VAL A 186 -1.96 -8.85 13.84
N ARG A 187 -0.72 -8.33 13.87
CA ARG A 187 0.49 -9.18 13.92
C ARG A 187 0.54 -10.04 15.17
N GLY A 188 0.21 -9.47 16.33
CA GLY A 188 0.20 -10.20 17.60
C GLY A 188 -0.75 -11.40 17.57
N TYR A 189 -1.95 -11.23 17.02
CA TYR A 189 -2.93 -12.32 16.89
C TYR A 189 -2.55 -13.34 15.80
N GLN A 190 -2.28 -12.87 14.59
CA GLN A 190 -2.20 -13.71 13.37
C GLN A 190 -0.78 -14.15 13.00
N GLY A 191 0.24 -13.46 13.49
CA GLY A 191 1.64 -13.72 13.16
C GLY A 191 1.94 -13.30 11.72
N ASP A 192 2.50 -14.24 10.95
CA ASP A 192 2.80 -14.06 9.52
C ASP A 192 1.63 -14.44 8.59
N ASN A 193 0.43 -14.65 9.14
CA ASN A 193 -0.77 -15.12 8.45
C ASN A 193 -0.66 -16.52 7.83
N SER A 194 0.42 -17.28 8.10
CA SER A 194 0.53 -18.68 7.67
C SER A 194 -0.36 -19.62 8.49
N TYR A 195 -0.68 -19.21 9.72
CA TYR A 195 -1.34 -20.01 10.74
C TYR A 195 -0.76 -21.43 10.85
N THR A 196 0.54 -21.64 10.61
CA THR A 196 1.13 -22.99 10.68
C THR A 196 1.09 -23.54 12.11
N SER A 197 1.23 -22.68 13.11
CA SER A 197 1.09 -23.06 14.51
C SER A 197 -0.38 -23.07 14.98
N ASN A 198 -0.64 -23.74 16.11
CA ASN A 198 -1.94 -23.78 16.77
C ASN A 198 -2.11 -22.69 17.84
N ASN A 199 -1.19 -21.72 17.90
CA ASN A 199 -1.28 -20.61 18.84
C ASN A 199 -1.65 -19.27 18.19
N HIS A 200 -1.59 -19.12 16.87
CA HIS A 200 -2.11 -17.94 16.17
C HIS A 200 -3.61 -18.08 15.88
N ILE A 201 -4.36 -17.00 16.04
CA ILE A 201 -5.81 -16.94 15.76
C ILE A 201 -6.09 -15.84 14.73
N MET A 202 -7.21 -15.96 14.01
CA MET A 202 -7.65 -14.92 13.08
C MET A 202 -8.10 -13.67 13.84
N ALA A 203 -7.72 -12.50 13.35
CA ALA A 203 -8.18 -11.21 13.88
C ALA A 203 -9.35 -10.67 13.05
N CYS A 204 -10.10 -9.74 13.64
CA CYS A 204 -11.24 -9.06 13.03
C CYS A 204 -11.18 -7.58 13.38
N VAL A 205 -10.84 -6.75 12.39
CA VAL A 205 -10.84 -5.29 12.62
C VAL A 205 -12.28 -4.78 12.71
N LYS A 206 -12.57 -3.98 13.73
CA LYS A 206 -13.91 -3.46 14.00
C LYS A 206 -13.92 -1.99 14.46
N HIS A 207 -14.99 -1.23 14.27
CA HIS A 207 -16.24 -1.57 13.59
C HIS A 207 -16.31 -0.73 12.30
N TYR A 208 -16.25 -1.39 11.16
CA TYR A 208 -16.14 -0.74 9.85
C TYR A 208 -17.51 -0.16 9.43
N ALA A 209 -17.73 1.16 9.43
CA ALA A 209 -16.76 2.21 9.72
C ALA A 209 -17.41 3.42 10.42
N LEU A 210 -16.52 4.27 10.97
CA LEU A 210 -16.82 5.62 11.49
C LEU A 210 -17.59 5.64 12.81
N TYR A 211 -17.73 4.49 13.45
CA TYR A 211 -18.66 4.30 14.56
C TYR A 211 -18.41 5.24 15.75
N GLY A 212 -17.15 5.57 16.02
CA GLY A 212 -16.76 6.50 17.08
C GLY A 212 -17.20 7.96 16.90
N ALA A 213 -17.88 8.30 15.79
CA ALA A 213 -18.46 9.62 15.52
C ALA A 213 -19.97 9.71 15.80
N GLY A 214 -20.56 8.73 16.49
CA GLY A 214 -21.99 8.73 16.84
C GLY A 214 -22.41 10.03 17.51
N PHE A 215 -23.49 10.65 17.01
CA PHE A 215 -23.93 11.96 17.48
C PHE A 215 -24.12 12.02 18.99
N ALA A 216 -23.64 13.12 19.58
CA ALA A 216 -23.63 13.38 21.02
C ALA A 216 -22.88 12.31 21.86
N GLY A 217 -22.01 11.52 21.23
CA GLY A 217 -21.28 10.42 21.87
C GLY A 217 -22.22 9.38 22.48
N ARG A 218 -23.44 9.26 21.94
CA ARG A 218 -24.40 8.23 22.33
C ARG A 218 -24.20 7.03 21.42
N ASP A 219 -24.07 5.87 22.02
CA ASP A 219 -23.83 4.63 21.29
C ASP A 219 -24.93 4.35 20.25
N TYR A 220 -24.56 3.68 19.15
CA TYR A 220 -25.40 3.33 17.99
C TYR A 220 -26.02 4.49 17.20
N ASN A 221 -25.83 5.73 17.65
CA ASN A 221 -26.51 6.89 17.09
C ASN A 221 -26.03 7.23 15.68
N THR A 222 -26.77 8.10 14.99
CA THR A 222 -26.44 8.58 13.64
C THR A 222 -24.99 9.06 13.54
N VAL A 223 -24.33 8.70 12.43
CA VAL A 223 -23.02 9.22 12.02
C VAL A 223 -23.19 9.92 10.67
N ASP A 224 -22.66 11.12 10.57
CA ASP A 224 -22.59 11.89 9.33
C ASP A 224 -21.28 12.67 9.29
N MET A 225 -20.62 12.65 8.14
CA MET A 225 -19.44 13.47 7.86
C MET A 225 -19.13 13.49 6.37
N SER A 226 -18.41 14.52 5.92
CA SER A 226 -17.89 14.56 4.55
C SER A 226 -16.89 13.42 4.28
N ARG A 227 -16.81 12.97 3.02
CA ARG A 227 -15.82 11.97 2.59
C ARG A 227 -14.38 12.39 2.88
N ILE A 228 -14.02 13.66 2.69
CA ILE A 228 -12.68 14.17 2.98
C ILE A 228 -12.29 13.98 4.46
N ARG A 229 -13.26 14.14 5.38
CA ARG A 229 -13.07 13.85 6.80
C ARG A 229 -12.92 12.36 7.06
N MET A 230 -13.74 11.50 6.43
CA MET A 230 -13.62 10.05 6.58
C MET A 230 -12.18 9.60 6.28
N PHE A 231 -11.64 9.98 5.12
CA PHE A 231 -10.33 9.51 4.66
C PHE A 231 -9.15 10.08 5.45
N ASN A 232 -9.17 11.36 5.81
CA ASN A 232 -8.07 11.99 6.56
C ASN A 232 -8.10 11.71 8.06
N GLU A 233 -9.30 11.61 8.67
CA GLU A 233 -9.45 11.67 10.13
C GLU A 233 -9.96 10.36 10.76
N TYR A 234 -10.52 9.41 10.00
CA TYR A 234 -11.13 8.20 10.59
C TYR A 234 -10.73 6.87 9.92
N MET A 235 -10.46 6.86 8.62
CA MET A 235 -10.37 5.61 7.85
C MET A 235 -9.00 4.90 7.95
N TYR A 236 -7.93 5.63 8.27
CA TYR A 236 -6.58 5.09 8.20
C TYR A 236 -6.35 3.86 9.12
N PRO A 237 -6.83 3.80 10.38
CA PRO A 237 -6.67 2.61 11.20
C PRO A 237 -7.27 1.33 10.61
N TYR A 238 -8.43 1.40 9.95
CA TYR A 238 -9.00 0.25 9.25
C TYR A 238 -8.10 -0.16 8.08
N LYS A 239 -7.68 0.81 7.23
CA LYS A 239 -6.78 0.55 6.10
C LYS A 239 -5.46 -0.09 6.57
N ALA A 240 -4.91 0.37 7.68
CA ALA A 240 -3.69 -0.16 8.29
C ALA A 240 -3.85 -1.62 8.75
N ALA A 241 -5.01 -2.00 9.29
CA ALA A 241 -5.31 -3.40 9.62
C ALA A 241 -5.39 -4.30 8.36
N ILE A 242 -5.99 -3.78 7.29
CA ILE A 242 -6.08 -4.47 6.00
C ILE A 242 -4.68 -4.67 5.39
N GLU A 243 -3.85 -3.63 5.39
CA GLU A 243 -2.46 -3.70 4.92
C GLU A 243 -1.59 -4.64 5.77
N ALA A 244 -1.92 -4.83 7.06
CA ALA A 244 -1.30 -5.83 7.92
C ALA A 244 -1.81 -7.27 7.67
N GLY A 245 -2.81 -7.44 6.78
CA GLY A 245 -3.36 -8.74 6.41
C GLY A 245 -4.37 -9.31 7.39
N VAL A 246 -5.15 -8.47 8.10
CA VAL A 246 -6.25 -8.92 8.97
C VAL A 246 -7.17 -9.89 8.22
N GLY A 247 -7.58 -11.00 8.84
CA GLY A 247 -8.34 -12.06 8.17
C GLY A 247 -9.83 -11.78 8.00
N SER A 248 -10.38 -10.86 8.80
CA SER A 248 -11.81 -10.50 8.76
C SER A 248 -12.06 -9.04 9.16
N VAL A 249 -13.25 -8.54 8.78
CA VAL A 249 -13.74 -7.18 9.13
C VAL A 249 -15.14 -7.29 9.70
N MET A 250 -15.45 -6.55 10.76
CA MET A 250 -16.80 -6.45 11.32
C MET A 250 -17.46 -5.15 10.88
N ALA A 251 -18.65 -5.21 10.28
CA ALA A 251 -19.43 -4.02 9.93
C ALA A 251 -19.98 -3.34 11.19
N SER A 252 -20.06 -2.00 11.21
CA SER A 252 -20.60 -1.24 12.34
C SER A 252 -22.13 -1.12 12.36
N PHE A 253 -22.67 -0.72 13.50
CA PHE A 253 -24.09 -0.44 13.71
C PHE A 253 -24.58 0.82 12.99
N ASN A 254 -23.78 1.89 12.98
CA ASN A 254 -24.22 3.20 12.53
C ASN A 254 -24.56 3.26 11.03
N GLU A 255 -25.38 4.24 10.68
CA GLU A 255 -25.52 4.68 9.29
C GLU A 255 -24.31 5.53 8.85
N VAL A 256 -24.02 5.50 7.54
CA VAL A 256 -23.10 6.40 6.86
C VAL A 256 -23.80 6.85 5.58
N ASP A 257 -23.91 8.16 5.37
CA ASP A 257 -24.68 8.77 4.28
C ASP A 257 -26.14 8.24 4.22
N GLY A 258 -26.77 8.04 5.39
CA GLY A 258 -28.15 7.54 5.51
C GLY A 258 -28.34 6.04 5.24
N VAL A 259 -27.27 5.26 5.12
CA VAL A 259 -27.31 3.81 4.92
C VAL A 259 -26.53 3.11 6.04
N PRO A 260 -27.15 2.20 6.83
CA PRO A 260 -26.45 1.36 7.80
C PRO A 260 -25.20 0.71 7.18
N ALA A 261 -24.06 0.71 7.87
CA ALA A 261 -22.80 0.21 7.32
C ALA A 261 -22.94 -1.22 6.77
N THR A 262 -23.72 -2.07 7.45
CA THR A 262 -24.08 -3.44 7.04
C THR A 262 -24.73 -3.54 5.65
N ALA A 263 -25.43 -2.50 5.18
CA ALA A 263 -26.03 -2.43 3.84
C ALA A 263 -25.29 -1.46 2.89
N ASN A 264 -24.17 -0.88 3.33
CA ASN A 264 -23.45 0.15 2.60
C ASN A 264 -22.43 -0.47 1.64
N LYS A 265 -22.85 -0.70 0.39
CA LYS A 265 -21.98 -1.26 -0.66
C LYS A 265 -20.75 -0.39 -0.96
N TRP A 266 -20.88 0.93 -0.84
CA TRP A 266 -19.75 1.83 -1.07
C TRP A 266 -18.62 1.54 -0.07
N LEU A 267 -18.94 1.38 1.22
CA LEU A 267 -17.97 0.94 2.23
C LEU A 267 -17.47 -0.49 1.96
N MET A 268 -18.39 -1.46 1.97
CA MET A 268 -18.06 -2.89 2.06
C MET A 268 -17.47 -3.48 0.77
N THR A 269 -17.73 -2.85 -0.38
CA THR A 269 -17.23 -3.29 -1.68
C THR A 269 -16.32 -2.26 -2.33
N ASP A 270 -16.78 -1.01 -2.51
CA ASP A 270 -16.02 -0.06 -3.32
C ASP A 270 -14.74 0.40 -2.62
N ILE A 271 -14.81 0.72 -1.32
CA ILE A 271 -13.61 1.06 -0.54
C ILE A 271 -12.84 -0.20 -0.15
N LEU A 272 -13.47 -1.05 0.67
CA LEU A 272 -12.77 -2.18 1.31
C LEU A 272 -12.14 -3.15 0.29
N ARG A 273 -12.88 -3.53 -0.76
CA ARG A 273 -12.44 -4.57 -1.71
C ARG A 273 -11.84 -3.99 -2.99
N LYS A 274 -12.46 -2.96 -3.60
CA LYS A 274 -11.93 -2.42 -4.86
C LYS A 274 -10.75 -1.49 -4.66
N GLN A 275 -10.79 -0.59 -3.68
CA GLN A 275 -9.67 0.32 -3.41
C GLN A 275 -8.58 -0.34 -2.56
N TRP A 276 -8.93 -0.93 -1.42
CA TRP A 276 -7.94 -1.48 -0.47
C TRP A 276 -7.58 -2.96 -0.69
N LYS A 277 -8.22 -3.61 -1.66
CA LYS A 277 -7.90 -4.99 -2.08
C LYS A 277 -8.02 -6.04 -0.97
N PHE A 278 -8.94 -5.85 -0.02
CA PHE A 278 -9.20 -6.83 1.03
C PHE A 278 -9.70 -8.18 0.48
N ASP A 279 -8.99 -9.26 0.82
CA ASP A 279 -9.23 -10.63 0.36
C ASP A 279 -9.91 -11.53 1.41
N GLY A 280 -10.12 -11.05 2.65
CA GLY A 280 -10.84 -11.77 3.70
C GLY A 280 -12.36 -11.65 3.60
N PHE A 281 -13.04 -12.00 4.69
CA PHE A 281 -14.50 -11.96 4.80
C PHE A 281 -15.00 -10.86 5.74
N VAL A 282 -16.24 -10.41 5.52
CA VAL A 282 -16.92 -9.42 6.35
C VAL A 282 -18.03 -10.09 7.16
N VAL A 283 -17.97 -9.94 8.49
CA VAL A 283 -19.03 -10.34 9.41
C VAL A 283 -19.85 -9.11 9.84
N THR A 284 -21.13 -9.28 10.12
CA THR A 284 -21.92 -8.22 10.76
C THR A 284 -21.52 -8.07 12.23
N ASP A 285 -21.80 -6.92 12.84
CA ASP A 285 -21.96 -6.87 14.29
C ASP A 285 -23.21 -7.65 14.74
N TYR A 286 -23.40 -7.80 16.05
CA TYR A 286 -24.49 -8.53 16.68
C TYR A 286 -25.84 -8.06 16.15
N THR A 287 -26.62 -8.95 15.52
CA THR A 287 -27.92 -8.62 14.93
C THR A 287 -27.94 -7.46 13.92
N GLY A 288 -26.78 -7.07 13.38
CA GLY A 288 -26.64 -5.89 12.53
C GLY A 288 -27.50 -5.92 11.26
N ILE A 289 -27.86 -7.10 10.73
CA ILE A 289 -28.82 -7.21 9.61
C ILE A 289 -30.24 -6.89 10.06
N SER A 290 -30.73 -7.53 11.13
CA SER A 290 -32.10 -7.29 11.62
C SER A 290 -32.31 -5.88 12.15
N GLU A 291 -31.26 -5.24 12.66
CA GLU A 291 -31.30 -3.84 13.13
C GLU A 291 -31.46 -2.83 11.99
N MET A 292 -31.21 -3.23 10.74
CA MET A 292 -31.56 -2.39 9.59
C MET A 292 -33.08 -2.18 9.42
N VAL A 293 -33.90 -3.05 10.02
CA VAL A 293 -35.36 -2.91 10.05
C VAL A 293 -35.78 -1.67 10.87
N PRO A 294 -35.39 -1.52 12.16
CA PRO A 294 -35.64 -0.29 12.91
C PRO A 294 -34.89 0.95 12.38
N HIS A 295 -33.76 0.80 11.66
CA HIS A 295 -33.21 1.90 10.85
C HIS A 295 -34.15 2.37 9.73
N GLY A 296 -35.14 1.56 9.35
CA GLY A 296 -36.21 1.95 8.43
C GLY A 296 -35.92 1.69 6.95
N ILE A 297 -34.97 0.79 6.62
CA ILE A 297 -34.57 0.54 5.22
C ILE A 297 -35.14 -0.73 4.59
N GLY A 298 -36.08 -1.41 5.27
CA GLY A 298 -36.82 -2.55 4.73
C GLY A 298 -37.20 -3.60 5.77
N ASP A 299 -37.88 -4.66 5.33
CA ASP A 299 -38.11 -5.87 6.13
C ASP A 299 -36.89 -6.80 6.11
N LEU A 300 -36.89 -7.85 6.93
CA LEU A 300 -35.75 -8.77 7.08
C LEU A 300 -35.28 -9.37 5.74
N PRO A 301 -36.14 -9.86 4.83
CA PRO A 301 -35.71 -10.32 3.51
C PRO A 301 -35.03 -9.23 2.67
N THR A 302 -35.61 -8.02 2.67
CA THR A 302 -35.06 -6.89 1.90
C THR A 302 -33.67 -6.49 2.40
N VAL A 303 -33.50 -6.35 3.71
CA VAL A 303 -32.23 -5.91 4.28
C VAL A 303 -31.16 -7.02 4.23
N SER A 304 -31.56 -8.28 4.34
CA SER A 304 -30.65 -9.44 4.15
C SER A 304 -30.10 -9.50 2.72
N ALA A 305 -30.97 -9.37 1.70
CA ALA A 305 -30.52 -9.31 0.31
C ALA A 305 -29.58 -8.11 0.05
N ARG A 306 -29.86 -6.96 0.68
CA ARG A 306 -29.02 -5.75 0.57
C ARG A 306 -27.66 -5.91 1.24
N ALA A 307 -27.59 -6.57 2.40
CA ALA A 307 -26.33 -6.84 3.09
C ALA A 307 -25.42 -7.77 2.27
N LEU A 308 -25.95 -8.87 1.73
CA LEU A 308 -25.18 -9.77 0.85
C LEU A 308 -24.62 -9.01 -0.36
N LYS A 309 -25.46 -8.20 -1.03
CA LYS A 309 -25.06 -7.37 -2.17
C LYS A 309 -24.07 -6.26 -1.83
N ALA A 310 -24.08 -5.77 -0.59
CA ALA A 310 -23.11 -4.80 -0.11
C ALA A 310 -21.72 -5.41 0.04
N GLY A 311 -21.65 -6.71 0.32
CA GLY A 311 -20.40 -7.46 0.51
C GLY A 311 -20.26 -8.09 1.90
N ILE A 312 -21.34 -8.19 2.68
CA ILE A 312 -21.39 -8.96 3.93
C ILE A 312 -21.35 -10.45 3.59
N ASP A 313 -20.48 -11.19 4.28
CA ASP A 313 -20.25 -12.61 4.03
C ASP A 313 -20.75 -13.50 5.18
N MET A 314 -20.89 -12.98 6.40
CA MET A 314 -21.36 -13.75 7.57
C MET A 314 -22.31 -12.92 8.45
N ASP A 315 -23.45 -13.51 8.77
CA ASP A 315 -24.56 -12.94 9.53
C ASP A 315 -24.49 -13.37 11.00
N MET A 316 -24.23 -12.42 11.89
CA MET A 316 -24.17 -12.64 13.33
C MET A 316 -25.56 -12.55 13.95
N VAL A 317 -26.04 -13.68 14.48
CA VAL A 317 -27.27 -13.87 15.28
C VAL A 317 -28.60 -13.60 14.58
N SER A 318 -28.70 -12.68 13.62
CA SER A 318 -30.01 -12.27 13.07
C SER A 318 -30.75 -13.40 12.34
N GLU A 319 -30.00 -14.38 11.82
CA GLU A 319 -30.48 -15.45 10.93
C GLU A 319 -31.24 -14.94 9.69
N GLY A 320 -31.06 -13.67 9.32
CA GLY A 320 -31.62 -13.07 8.12
C GLY A 320 -31.12 -13.79 6.87
N PHE A 321 -29.82 -14.11 6.81
CA PHE A 321 -29.26 -14.87 5.69
C PHE A 321 -29.85 -16.28 5.62
N LEU A 322 -29.83 -16.99 6.74
CA LEU A 322 -30.32 -18.38 6.82
C LEU A 322 -31.79 -18.50 6.40
N THR A 323 -32.63 -17.58 6.85
CA THR A 323 -34.09 -17.69 6.72
C THR A 323 -34.64 -17.06 5.43
N THR A 324 -33.90 -16.15 4.77
CA THR A 324 -34.46 -15.34 3.66
C THR A 324 -33.74 -15.47 2.32
N LEU A 325 -32.47 -15.91 2.26
CA LEU A 325 -31.70 -15.90 1.00
C LEU A 325 -32.20 -16.92 -0.03
N SER A 326 -32.68 -18.10 0.40
CA SER A 326 -33.27 -19.08 -0.51
C SER A 326 -34.50 -18.53 -1.24
N GLN A 327 -35.36 -17.80 -0.52
CA GLN A 327 -36.50 -17.13 -1.12
C GLN A 327 -36.07 -15.94 -1.99
N SER A 328 -35.10 -15.14 -1.53
CA SER A 328 -34.57 -14.01 -2.29
C SER A 328 -33.95 -14.45 -3.63
N LEU A 329 -33.29 -15.61 -3.67
CA LEU A 329 -32.76 -16.19 -4.91
C LEU A 329 -33.89 -16.59 -5.87
N LYS A 330 -34.95 -17.26 -5.38
CA LYS A 330 -36.13 -17.61 -6.18
C LYS A 330 -36.84 -16.37 -6.76
N GLU A 331 -36.78 -15.26 -6.04
CA GLU A 331 -37.34 -13.97 -6.44
C GLU A 331 -36.38 -13.10 -7.28
N ASN A 332 -35.19 -13.60 -7.63
CA ASN A 332 -34.13 -12.85 -8.33
C ASN A 332 -33.68 -11.57 -7.61
N LYS A 333 -33.85 -11.50 -6.29
CA LYS A 333 -33.36 -10.41 -5.43
C LYS A 333 -31.89 -10.57 -5.09
N VAL A 334 -31.33 -11.78 -5.21
CA VAL A 334 -29.90 -12.11 -5.17
C VAL A 334 -29.62 -13.17 -6.25
N ASN A 335 -28.36 -13.39 -6.62
CA ASN A 335 -27.96 -14.48 -7.53
C ASN A 335 -27.09 -15.53 -6.81
N VAL A 336 -26.84 -16.66 -7.47
CA VAL A 336 -26.09 -17.76 -6.85
C VAL A 336 -24.60 -17.43 -6.75
N GLU A 337 -24.07 -16.62 -7.66
CA GLU A 337 -22.67 -16.17 -7.64
C GLU A 337 -22.36 -15.30 -6.42
N GLU A 338 -23.31 -14.45 -5.99
CA GLU A 338 -23.23 -13.64 -4.77
C GLU A 338 -23.13 -14.55 -3.52
N ILE A 339 -23.95 -15.60 -3.44
CA ILE A 339 -23.94 -16.57 -2.34
C ILE A 339 -22.66 -17.42 -2.37
N ASP A 340 -22.25 -17.89 -3.55
CA ASP A 340 -21.04 -18.69 -3.74
C ASP A 340 -19.79 -17.92 -3.35
N GLN A 341 -19.73 -16.63 -3.68
CA GLN A 341 -18.60 -15.78 -3.33
C GLN A 341 -18.50 -15.52 -1.82
N ALA A 342 -19.63 -15.28 -1.14
CA ALA A 342 -19.66 -15.15 0.31
C ALA A 342 -19.25 -16.46 0.99
N CYS A 343 -19.83 -17.59 0.55
CA CYS A 343 -19.50 -18.93 1.05
C CYS A 343 -18.02 -19.25 0.87
N ARG A 344 -17.45 -18.96 -0.32
CA ARG A 344 -16.03 -19.16 -0.62
C ARG A 344 -15.14 -18.49 0.41
N ARG A 345 -15.38 -17.21 0.74
CA ARG A 345 -14.52 -16.46 1.68
C ARG A 345 -14.52 -17.07 3.08
N ILE A 346 -15.66 -17.60 3.53
CA ILE A 346 -15.74 -18.31 4.82
C ILE A 346 -14.93 -19.62 4.76
N LEU A 347 -15.03 -20.36 3.67
CA LEU A 347 -14.26 -21.59 3.48
C LEU A 347 -12.75 -21.31 3.34
N GLU A 348 -12.36 -20.22 2.69
CA GLU A 348 -10.97 -19.76 2.60
C GLU A 348 -10.42 -19.40 3.97
N ALA A 349 -11.20 -18.72 4.82
CA ALA A 349 -10.81 -18.41 6.19
C ALA A 349 -10.51 -19.70 7.00
N LYS A 350 -11.40 -20.70 6.91
CA LYS A 350 -11.25 -22.00 7.55
C LYS A 350 -10.04 -22.78 7.01
N TYR A 351 -9.80 -22.68 5.71
CA TYR A 351 -8.64 -23.30 5.06
C TYR A 351 -7.34 -22.65 5.53
N LYS A 352 -7.24 -21.32 5.50
CA LYS A 352 -6.09 -20.55 5.98
C LYS A 352 -5.78 -20.88 7.45
N LEU A 353 -6.80 -21.06 8.30
CA LEU A 353 -6.63 -21.49 9.69
C LEU A 353 -6.20 -22.97 9.86
N GLY A 354 -6.15 -23.76 8.79
CA GLY A 354 -5.79 -25.18 8.81
C GLY A 354 -6.89 -26.09 9.37
N LEU A 355 -8.14 -25.62 9.42
CA LEU A 355 -9.25 -26.39 10.00
C LEU A 355 -9.70 -27.55 9.12
N PHE A 356 -9.48 -27.49 7.80
CA PHE A 356 -9.73 -28.63 6.93
C PHE A 356 -8.66 -29.72 7.06
N ASP A 357 -7.42 -29.35 7.40
CA ASP A 357 -6.34 -30.31 7.67
C ASP A 357 -6.51 -30.95 9.05
N ASN A 358 -6.83 -30.14 10.06
CA ASN A 358 -7.14 -30.61 11.41
C ASN A 358 -8.28 -29.77 12.04
N PRO A 359 -9.53 -30.26 12.01
CA PRO A 359 -10.68 -29.56 12.60
C PRO A 359 -10.54 -29.29 14.11
N TYR A 360 -9.71 -30.08 14.79
CA TYR A 360 -9.47 -30.01 16.24
C TYR A 360 -8.13 -29.34 16.58
N LYS A 361 -7.54 -28.60 15.63
CA LYS A 361 -6.22 -27.95 15.79
C LYS A 361 -6.07 -27.14 17.07
N PHE A 362 -7.14 -26.46 17.49
CA PHE A 362 -7.19 -25.63 18.69
C PHE A 362 -7.77 -26.36 19.91
N CYS A 363 -8.18 -27.62 19.76
CA CYS A 363 -8.97 -28.36 20.75
C CYS A 363 -8.14 -29.35 21.58
N ASP A 364 -6.95 -28.94 22.03
CA ASP A 364 -6.07 -29.76 22.88
C ASP A 364 -6.41 -29.54 24.37
N PRO A 365 -6.96 -30.55 25.07
CA PRO A 365 -7.35 -30.41 26.48
C PRO A 365 -6.19 -30.19 27.45
N ASP A 366 -4.93 -30.44 27.04
CA ASP A 366 -3.76 -30.29 27.90
C ASP A 366 -3.17 -28.87 27.86
N ARG A 367 -3.49 -28.07 26.82
CA ARG A 367 -2.94 -26.71 26.66
C ARG A 367 -3.46 -25.71 27.70
N PRO A 368 -4.76 -25.68 28.07
CA PRO A 368 -5.27 -24.71 29.05
C PRO A 368 -4.47 -24.68 30.35
N ALA A 369 -4.16 -25.84 30.92
CA ALA A 369 -3.41 -25.94 32.18
C ALA A 369 -1.94 -25.47 32.08
N LYS A 370 -1.38 -25.41 30.86
CA LYS A 370 0.02 -25.06 30.61
C LYS A 370 0.19 -23.61 30.15
N GLU A 371 -0.78 -23.09 29.40
CA GLU A 371 -0.62 -21.86 28.62
C GLU A 371 -1.54 -20.71 29.08
N ILE A 372 -2.60 -20.99 29.85
CA ILE A 372 -3.57 -19.97 30.28
C ILE A 372 -3.25 -19.47 31.70
N TYR A 373 -3.27 -18.15 31.88
CA TYR A 373 -3.06 -17.49 33.17
C TYR A 373 -1.72 -17.86 33.83
N THR A 374 -0.69 -18.05 33.00
CA THR A 374 0.65 -18.42 33.48
C THR A 374 1.28 -17.28 34.28
N ARG A 375 2.23 -17.62 35.14
CA ARG A 375 3.01 -16.62 35.89
C ARG A 375 3.73 -15.64 34.95
N GLU A 376 4.31 -16.13 33.87
CA GLU A 376 5.04 -15.30 32.89
C GLU A 376 4.09 -14.32 32.19
N SER A 377 2.93 -14.80 31.71
CA SER A 377 1.89 -13.95 31.11
C SER A 377 1.48 -12.82 32.05
N ARG A 378 1.27 -13.13 33.33
CA ARG A 378 0.89 -12.18 34.37
C ARG A 378 2.01 -11.18 34.70
N GLU A 379 3.26 -11.63 34.79
CA GLU A 379 4.40 -10.71 35.00
C GLU A 379 4.54 -9.71 33.84
N ILE A 380 4.29 -10.15 32.60
CA ILE A 380 4.25 -9.28 31.42
C ILE A 380 3.05 -8.32 31.50
N ALA A 381 1.86 -8.80 31.88
CA ALA A 381 0.68 -7.95 32.05
C ALA A 381 0.89 -6.87 33.11
N ARG A 382 1.52 -7.20 34.25
CA ARG A 382 1.90 -6.24 35.30
C ARG A 382 2.84 -5.16 34.77
N LYS A 383 3.86 -5.54 34.00
CA LYS A 383 4.82 -4.60 33.39
C LYS A 383 4.11 -3.64 32.42
N ILE A 384 3.31 -4.18 31.51
CA ILE A 384 2.57 -3.39 30.52
C ILE A 384 1.55 -2.47 31.20
N ALA A 385 0.87 -2.95 32.25
CA ALA A 385 -0.03 -2.12 33.06
C ALA A 385 0.69 -0.93 33.69
N ALA A 386 1.83 -1.16 34.36
CA ALA A 386 2.60 -0.07 34.95
C ALA A 386 3.10 0.95 33.90
N GLU A 387 3.45 0.48 32.71
CA GLU A 387 3.87 1.32 31.57
C GLU A 387 2.71 2.13 30.97
N SER A 388 1.46 1.67 31.09
CA SER A 388 0.25 2.31 30.57
C SER A 388 -0.22 3.52 31.40
N PHE A 389 0.20 3.61 32.66
CA PHE A 389 -0.31 4.63 33.57
C PHE A 389 0.23 6.01 33.23
N VAL A 390 -0.68 6.99 33.27
CA VAL A 390 -0.39 8.37 32.90
C VAL A 390 -0.38 9.21 34.17
N LEU A 391 0.80 9.71 34.53
CA LEU A 391 0.93 10.67 35.62
C LEU A 391 0.43 12.04 35.13
N LEU A 392 -0.74 12.47 35.59
CA LEU A 392 -1.36 13.72 35.15
C LEU A 392 -0.87 14.92 35.96
N LYS A 393 -0.51 14.68 37.23
CA LYS A 393 0.00 15.73 38.13
C LYS A 393 0.86 15.11 39.23
N ASN A 394 1.93 15.80 39.63
CA ASN A 394 2.75 15.44 40.79
C ASN A 394 3.44 16.66 41.40
N GLN A 395 2.71 17.43 42.21
CA GLN A 395 3.25 18.57 42.95
C GLN A 395 3.94 18.11 44.24
N GLN A 396 4.95 18.87 44.67
CA GLN A 396 5.70 18.62 45.92
C GLN A 396 6.36 17.23 46.00
N GLU A 397 6.55 16.55 44.87
CA GLU A 397 7.11 15.20 44.79
C GLU A 397 6.38 14.21 45.74
N VAL A 398 5.04 14.31 45.84
CA VAL A 398 4.24 13.37 46.65
C VAL A 398 4.46 11.94 46.17
N LEU A 399 4.47 11.74 44.84
CA LEU A 399 4.89 10.48 44.24
C LEU A 399 6.36 10.52 43.82
N PRO A 400 7.11 9.40 43.97
CA PRO A 400 6.66 8.14 44.56
C PRO A 400 6.56 8.18 46.10
N LEU A 401 5.62 7.41 46.65
CA LEU A 401 5.41 7.20 48.07
C LEU A 401 6.59 6.44 48.71
N LYS A 402 6.83 6.71 49.98
CA LYS A 402 7.74 5.89 50.80
C LYS A 402 7.06 4.56 51.13
N LYS A 403 7.79 3.45 51.01
CA LYS A 403 7.39 2.12 51.51
C LYS A 403 7.51 2.05 53.05
N SER A 404 6.92 3.01 53.76
CA SER A 404 6.99 3.09 55.21
C SER A 404 5.81 3.88 55.79
N GLY A 405 5.54 3.72 57.09
CA GLY A 405 4.51 4.49 57.78
C GLY A 405 3.11 3.93 57.55
N LYS A 406 2.08 4.77 57.65
CA LYS A 406 0.66 4.39 57.50
C LYS A 406 0.08 4.97 56.22
N ILE A 407 -0.42 4.10 55.35
CA ILE A 407 -1.02 4.47 54.06
C ILE A 407 -2.51 4.16 54.14
N ALA A 408 -3.36 5.19 54.01
CA ALA A 408 -4.80 4.98 53.85
C ALA A 408 -5.11 4.73 52.37
N VAL A 409 -5.86 3.67 52.06
CA VAL A 409 -6.42 3.42 50.73
C VAL A 409 -7.93 3.54 50.85
N ILE A 410 -8.51 4.57 50.22
CA ILE A 410 -9.89 4.98 50.45
C ILE A 410 -10.61 5.16 49.12
N GLY A 411 -11.83 4.65 49.01
CA GLY A 411 -12.70 4.85 47.84
C GLY A 411 -13.43 3.58 47.41
N PRO A 412 -14.48 3.68 46.59
CA PRO A 412 -15.27 2.53 46.15
C PRO A 412 -14.47 1.54 45.28
N LEU A 413 -13.34 1.97 44.69
CA LEU A 413 -12.47 1.11 43.88
C LEU A 413 -11.22 0.62 44.61
N ALA A 414 -11.09 0.93 45.90
CA ALA A 414 -9.95 0.48 46.70
C ALA A 414 -9.96 -1.04 46.95
N ASP A 415 -11.12 -1.64 47.14
CA ASP A 415 -11.26 -3.05 47.55
C ASP A 415 -12.21 -3.86 46.65
N THR A 416 -12.04 -3.77 45.34
CA THR A 416 -12.80 -4.52 44.33
C THR A 416 -11.86 -5.32 43.43
N ARG A 417 -12.18 -6.60 43.19
CA ARG A 417 -11.44 -7.49 42.28
C ARG A 417 -11.99 -7.41 40.86
N SER A 418 -13.30 -7.53 40.76
CA SER A 418 -14.03 -7.72 39.51
C SER A 418 -13.95 -6.51 38.57
N ASN A 419 -13.71 -5.32 39.10
CA ASN A 419 -13.58 -4.10 38.29
C ASN A 419 -12.14 -3.86 37.78
N MET A 420 -11.11 -4.46 38.38
CA MET A 420 -9.71 -4.24 38.00
C MET A 420 -9.41 -4.54 36.52
N PRO A 421 -9.97 -5.62 35.92
CA PRO A 421 -9.77 -5.91 34.51
C PRO A 421 -10.27 -4.82 33.56
N GLY A 422 -11.35 -4.11 33.92
CA GLY A 422 -12.09 -3.24 33.00
C GLY A 422 -13.21 -3.97 32.25
N THR A 423 -13.95 -3.23 31.43
CA THR A 423 -15.01 -3.77 30.57
C THR A 423 -14.39 -4.65 29.46
N TRP A 424 -15.21 -5.38 28.70
CA TRP A 424 -14.76 -6.29 27.63
C TRP A 424 -13.75 -7.38 28.04
N SER A 425 -13.75 -7.73 29.32
CA SER A 425 -12.99 -8.85 29.89
C SER A 425 -13.88 -10.07 30.07
N VAL A 426 -14.44 -10.63 28.99
CA VAL A 426 -15.51 -11.64 29.06
C VAL A 426 -15.05 -13.02 29.52
N ALA A 427 -13.78 -13.37 29.31
CA ALA A 427 -13.23 -14.68 29.63
C ALA A 427 -12.56 -14.75 31.00
N VAL A 428 -12.29 -13.63 31.67
CA VAL A 428 -11.56 -13.60 32.94
C VAL A 428 -12.36 -14.23 34.09
N ASP A 429 -11.69 -14.95 34.98
CA ASP A 429 -12.24 -15.25 36.30
C ASP A 429 -12.02 -14.05 37.22
N LEU A 430 -13.11 -13.36 37.51
CA LEU A 430 -13.15 -12.06 38.18
C LEU A 430 -12.80 -12.11 39.66
N ASN A 431 -12.65 -13.32 40.21
CA ASN A 431 -12.21 -13.53 41.58
C ASN A 431 -10.67 -13.60 41.69
N LYS A 432 -9.95 -13.78 40.58
CA LYS A 432 -8.48 -13.90 40.56
C LYS A 432 -7.73 -12.56 40.72
N PRO A 433 -8.15 -11.43 40.13
CA PRO A 433 -7.44 -10.17 40.29
C PRO A 433 -7.34 -9.77 41.76
N MET A 434 -6.22 -9.17 42.18
CA MET A 434 -6.07 -8.58 43.51
C MET A 434 -6.86 -7.28 43.61
N THR A 435 -7.38 -6.96 44.79
CA THR A 435 -7.85 -5.59 45.04
C THR A 435 -6.68 -4.64 45.20
N LEU A 436 -6.88 -3.32 45.02
CA LEU A 436 -5.79 -2.36 45.19
C LEU A 436 -5.21 -2.38 46.61
N VAL A 437 -6.06 -2.58 47.63
CA VAL A 437 -5.61 -2.78 49.02
C VAL A 437 -4.67 -3.98 49.14
N GLU A 438 -5.00 -5.09 48.48
CA GLU A 438 -4.15 -6.29 48.45
C GLU A 438 -2.83 -6.05 47.73
N GLY A 439 -2.86 -5.44 46.54
CA GLY A 439 -1.64 -5.14 45.76
C GLY A 439 -0.68 -4.21 46.51
N ILE A 440 -1.20 -3.17 47.17
CA ILE A 440 -0.37 -2.27 47.99
C ILE A 440 0.23 -3.03 49.19
N ARG A 441 -0.53 -3.92 49.85
CA ARG A 441 -0.02 -4.75 50.95
C ARG A 441 1.06 -5.72 50.49
N GLU A 442 0.87 -6.35 49.33
CA GLU A 442 1.81 -7.29 48.71
C GLU A 442 3.16 -6.60 48.46
N VAL A 443 3.15 -5.42 47.81
CA VAL A 443 4.37 -4.71 47.41
C VAL A 443 5.03 -3.97 48.58
N ALA A 444 4.26 -3.41 49.52
CA ALA A 444 4.81 -2.74 50.70
C ALA A 444 5.34 -3.71 51.77
N GLY A 445 4.91 -4.98 51.72
CA GLY A 445 5.31 -5.99 52.69
C GLY A 445 5.01 -5.59 54.13
N LYS A 446 6.00 -5.75 55.02
CA LYS A 446 5.88 -5.37 56.44
C LYS A 446 6.31 -3.93 56.74
N ASP A 447 6.82 -3.22 55.74
CA ASP A 447 7.48 -1.93 55.94
C ASP A 447 6.48 -0.77 56.07
N ALA A 448 5.29 -0.89 55.45
CA ALA A 448 4.18 0.04 55.62
C ALA A 448 2.91 -0.64 56.13
N ARG A 449 2.11 0.09 56.92
CA ARG A 449 0.80 -0.35 57.40
C ARG A 449 -0.30 0.22 56.50
N VAL A 450 -1.00 -0.66 55.78
CA VAL A 450 -2.12 -0.28 54.90
C VAL A 450 -3.43 -0.30 55.67
N LEU A 451 -4.10 0.85 55.74
CA LEU A 451 -5.42 1.04 56.31
C LEU A 451 -6.45 1.22 55.18
N TYR A 452 -7.65 0.69 55.33
CA TYR A 452 -8.70 0.74 54.32
C TYR A 452 -10.00 1.34 54.88
N ALA A 453 -10.71 2.09 54.06
CA ALA A 453 -12.11 2.44 54.24
C ALA A 453 -12.80 2.58 52.87
N LYS A 454 -14.07 2.18 52.75
CA LYS A 454 -14.83 2.35 51.50
C LYS A 454 -15.03 3.83 51.16
N GLY A 455 -15.36 4.65 52.16
CA GLY A 455 -15.47 6.11 52.06
C GLY A 455 -16.74 6.61 51.39
N SER A 456 -17.12 6.06 50.25
CA SER A 456 -18.39 6.33 49.57
C SER A 456 -18.84 5.11 48.76
N ASN A 457 -20.09 5.12 48.30
CA ASN A 457 -20.50 4.25 47.19
C ASN A 457 -19.98 4.82 45.85
N LEU A 458 -20.31 4.15 44.73
CA LEU A 458 -19.89 4.62 43.40
C LEU A 458 -20.56 5.96 43.05
N THR A 459 -21.86 6.08 43.33
CA THR A 459 -22.68 7.27 43.12
C THR A 459 -23.82 7.31 44.15
N ALA A 460 -24.40 8.49 44.40
CA ALA A 460 -25.58 8.61 45.25
C ALA A 460 -26.76 7.74 44.74
N ASP A 461 -26.96 7.66 43.42
CA ASP A 461 -28.08 6.93 42.79
C ASP A 461 -27.83 5.40 42.76
N PRO A 462 -28.54 4.58 43.57
CA PRO A 462 -28.36 3.13 43.59
C PRO A 462 -28.71 2.46 42.26
N GLU A 463 -29.66 3.00 41.48
CA GLU A 463 -30.04 2.41 40.20
C GLU A 463 -28.98 2.69 39.14
N LEU A 464 -28.33 3.86 39.20
CA LEU A 464 -27.15 4.13 38.39
C LEU A 464 -25.99 3.21 38.73
N GLU A 465 -25.69 3.00 40.01
CA GLU A 465 -24.64 2.06 40.43
C GLU A 465 -24.94 0.65 39.92
N LYS A 466 -26.18 0.16 40.08
CA LYS A 466 -26.58 -1.17 39.63
C LYS A 466 -26.35 -1.39 38.13
N ARG A 467 -26.71 -0.43 37.27
CA ARG A 467 -26.47 -0.53 35.81
C ARG A 467 -25.00 -0.31 35.44
N ALA A 468 -24.27 0.49 36.21
CA ALA A 468 -22.84 0.73 36.04
C ALA A 468 -21.95 -0.44 36.53
N THR A 469 -22.51 -1.39 37.28
CA THR A 469 -21.81 -2.56 37.82
C THR A 469 -22.42 -3.88 37.37
N MET A 470 -23.03 -3.90 36.18
CA MET A 470 -23.60 -5.11 35.58
C MET A 470 -22.54 -6.20 35.34
N PHE A 471 -22.99 -7.37 34.92
CA PHE A 471 -22.14 -8.50 34.51
C PHE A 471 -21.27 -9.09 35.63
N GLY A 472 -21.63 -8.89 36.90
CA GLY A 472 -20.89 -9.41 38.06
C GLY A 472 -19.81 -8.45 38.57
N ARG A 473 -20.02 -7.13 38.44
CA ARG A 473 -19.06 -6.07 38.79
C ARG A 473 -19.47 -5.29 40.03
N GLU A 474 -20.38 -5.82 40.82
CA GLU A 474 -20.98 -5.15 41.97
C GLU A 474 -19.92 -4.73 43.01
N LEU A 475 -20.09 -3.53 43.57
CA LEU A 475 -19.14 -2.90 44.51
C LEU A 475 -19.56 -3.04 45.99
N GLY A 476 -20.44 -4.00 46.28
CA GLY A 476 -20.90 -4.27 47.64
C GLY A 476 -21.55 -3.06 48.31
N ARG A 477 -22.51 -2.40 47.65
CA ARG A 477 -23.35 -1.36 48.27
C ARG A 477 -24.14 -1.98 49.43
N ASP A 478 -24.10 -1.34 50.59
CA ASP A 478 -24.84 -1.74 51.78
C ASP A 478 -25.75 -0.59 52.28
N ASN A 479 -26.39 -0.78 53.43
CA ASN A 479 -27.36 0.17 53.98
C ASN A 479 -26.73 1.35 54.74
N ARG A 480 -25.39 1.44 54.82
CA ARG A 480 -24.73 2.59 55.45
C ARG A 480 -24.97 3.84 54.61
N THR A 481 -25.23 4.94 55.30
CA THR A 481 -25.38 6.26 54.70
C THR A 481 -24.03 6.79 54.22
N ASP A 482 -24.03 7.70 53.24
CA ASP A 482 -22.81 8.35 52.75
C ASP A 482 -22.05 9.05 53.89
N LYS A 483 -22.77 9.59 54.88
CA LYS A 483 -22.19 10.19 56.08
C LYS A 483 -21.46 9.18 56.96
N GLU A 484 -21.99 7.97 57.12
CA GLU A 484 -21.33 6.90 57.89
C GLU A 484 -20.05 6.43 57.20
N LEU A 485 -20.12 6.20 55.88
CA LEU A 485 -18.97 5.83 55.05
C LEU A 485 -17.88 6.91 55.07
N LEU A 486 -18.27 8.18 54.94
CA LEU A 486 -17.37 9.32 54.99
C LEU A 486 -16.68 9.46 56.36
N ASN A 487 -17.43 9.34 57.45
CA ASN A 487 -16.88 9.42 58.81
C ASN A 487 -15.87 8.30 59.08
N GLU A 488 -16.14 7.09 58.60
CA GLU A 488 -15.20 5.98 58.64
C GLU A 488 -13.90 6.30 57.88
N ALA A 489 -14.00 6.81 56.65
CA ALA A 489 -12.86 7.22 55.85
C ALA A 489 -12.05 8.33 56.51
N LEU A 490 -12.68 9.38 57.06
CA LEU A 490 -11.98 10.47 57.73
C LEU A 490 -11.26 9.98 59.01
N LYS A 491 -11.81 9.00 59.72
CA LYS A 491 -11.13 8.37 60.86
C LYS A 491 -9.88 7.60 60.43
N VAL A 492 -9.93 6.90 59.29
CA VAL A 492 -8.76 6.21 58.71
C VAL A 492 -7.73 7.21 58.20
N ALA A 493 -8.15 8.22 57.43
CA ALA A 493 -7.31 9.26 56.87
C ALA A 493 -6.48 10.00 57.93
N ARG A 494 -7.10 10.40 59.06
CA ARG A 494 -6.41 11.11 60.15
C ARG A 494 -5.32 10.26 60.82
N GLN A 495 -5.42 8.94 60.78
CA GLN A 495 -4.44 8.02 61.34
C GLN A 495 -3.26 7.75 60.40
N SER A 496 -3.37 8.14 59.13
CA SER A 496 -2.38 7.86 58.09
C SER A 496 -1.42 9.02 57.86
N ASP A 497 -0.28 8.71 57.24
CA ASP A 497 0.72 9.67 56.81
C ASP A 497 0.42 10.20 55.40
N VAL A 498 -0.15 9.33 54.56
CA VAL A 498 -0.59 9.64 53.18
C VAL A 498 -1.89 8.91 52.85
N ILE A 499 -2.68 9.50 51.96
CA ILE A 499 -3.96 8.96 51.48
C ILE A 499 -3.83 8.64 49.99
N VAL A 500 -4.18 7.42 49.62
CA VAL A 500 -4.42 6.95 48.26
C VAL A 500 -5.93 6.89 48.06
N ALA A 501 -6.47 7.86 47.32
CA ALA A 501 -7.89 7.92 46.97
C ALA A 501 -8.13 7.17 45.66
N ALA A 502 -8.73 5.98 45.73
CA ALA A 502 -9.01 5.11 44.59
C ALA A 502 -10.44 5.37 44.07
N LEU A 503 -10.55 6.32 43.16
CA LEU A 503 -11.82 6.91 42.71
C LEU A 503 -11.95 6.88 41.19
N GLY A 504 -13.17 7.12 40.70
CA GLY A 504 -13.47 7.23 39.29
C GLY A 504 -14.68 6.40 38.90
N GLU A 505 -14.54 5.62 37.85
CA GLU A 505 -15.59 4.82 37.23
C GLU A 505 -15.56 3.36 37.69
N SER A 506 -16.71 2.67 37.73
CA SER A 506 -16.72 1.21 37.63
C SER A 506 -16.42 0.78 36.19
N SER A 507 -16.01 -0.48 35.99
CA SER A 507 -15.60 -0.97 34.67
C SER A 507 -16.67 -0.76 33.60
N GLU A 508 -17.93 -1.06 33.92
CA GLU A 508 -19.06 -0.99 32.97
C GLU A 508 -19.71 0.40 32.87
N MET A 509 -19.13 1.45 33.46
CA MET A 509 -19.47 2.83 33.07
C MET A 509 -18.90 3.19 31.70
N SER A 510 -18.01 2.36 31.16
CA SER A 510 -17.49 2.40 29.80
C SER A 510 -17.82 1.10 29.06
N GLY A 511 -17.36 0.95 27.83
CA GLY A 511 -17.74 -0.16 26.95
C GLY A 511 -19.02 0.11 26.19
N GLU A 512 -19.56 -0.94 25.60
CA GLU A 512 -20.74 -0.88 24.74
C GLU A 512 -22.00 -0.48 25.54
N SER A 513 -22.81 0.40 24.94
CA SER A 513 -24.04 0.96 25.52
C SER A 513 -23.84 1.78 26.81
N SER A 514 -22.60 2.14 27.14
CA SER A 514 -22.25 2.84 28.38
C SER A 514 -21.86 4.30 28.15
N SER A 515 -22.70 5.03 27.41
CA SER A 515 -22.48 6.46 27.12
C SER A 515 -22.80 7.34 28.33
N ARG A 516 -21.97 8.35 28.60
CA ARG A 516 -22.14 9.29 29.72
C ARG A 516 -22.30 10.72 29.23
N THR A 517 -23.32 11.42 29.73
CA THR A 517 -23.54 12.86 29.44
C THR A 517 -22.78 13.78 30.38
N ASP A 518 -22.43 13.29 31.57
CA ASP A 518 -21.55 13.95 32.53
C ASP A 518 -20.25 13.14 32.67
N LEU A 519 -19.11 13.82 32.57
CA LEU A 519 -17.78 13.22 32.55
C LEU A 519 -16.98 13.47 33.85
N ASN A 520 -17.64 13.88 34.93
CA ASN A 520 -16.96 14.08 36.22
C ASN A 520 -16.65 12.73 36.90
N ILE A 521 -15.78 12.77 37.91
CA ILE A 521 -15.83 11.76 38.98
C ILE A 521 -17.22 11.86 39.64
N PRO A 522 -17.92 10.74 39.89
CA PRO A 522 -19.27 10.75 40.46
C PRO A 522 -19.42 11.55 41.76
N ASP A 523 -20.62 12.08 41.97
CA ASP A 523 -21.04 12.96 43.06
C ASP A 523 -20.44 12.64 44.45
N VAL A 524 -20.79 11.50 45.04
CA VAL A 524 -20.37 11.13 46.41
C VAL A 524 -18.87 10.87 46.52
N GLN A 525 -18.22 10.49 45.42
CA GLN A 525 -16.77 10.31 45.37
C GLN A 525 -16.06 11.68 45.33
N LYS A 526 -16.62 12.65 44.62
CA LYS A 526 -16.11 14.03 44.58
C LYS A 526 -16.22 14.70 45.94
N GLU A 527 -17.34 14.50 46.64
CA GLU A 527 -17.52 14.95 48.03
C GLU A 527 -16.50 14.30 48.97
N LEU A 528 -16.33 12.97 48.88
CA LEU A 528 -15.31 12.24 49.63
C LEU A 528 -13.91 12.83 49.39
N LEU A 529 -13.52 13.04 48.13
CA LEU A 529 -12.21 13.59 47.78
C LEU A 529 -11.99 14.99 48.36
N ALA A 530 -13.01 15.85 48.32
CA ALA A 530 -12.97 17.18 48.92
C ALA A 530 -12.77 17.13 50.44
N GLU A 531 -13.45 16.21 51.13
CA GLU A 531 -13.28 16.03 52.58
C GLU A 531 -11.93 15.41 52.94
N LEU A 532 -11.41 14.49 52.13
CA LEU A 532 -10.06 13.95 52.30
C LEU A 532 -8.99 15.04 52.13
N ALA A 533 -9.13 15.91 51.13
CA ALA A 533 -8.21 17.04 50.92
C ALA A 533 -8.20 18.02 52.12
N LYS A 534 -9.35 18.23 52.77
CA LYS A 534 -9.47 19.09 53.98
C LYS A 534 -8.74 18.53 55.20
N THR A 535 -8.33 17.25 55.21
CA THR A 535 -7.60 16.67 56.35
C THR A 535 -6.18 17.23 56.51
N GLY A 536 -5.64 17.90 55.49
CA GLY A 536 -4.26 18.39 55.46
C GLY A 536 -3.22 17.29 55.24
N LYS A 537 -3.64 16.03 55.04
CA LYS A 537 -2.75 14.93 54.64
C LYS A 537 -2.46 15.00 53.14
N PRO A 538 -1.27 14.59 52.67
CA PRO A 538 -1.03 14.41 51.24
C PRO A 538 -2.01 13.39 50.66
N VAL A 539 -2.68 13.76 49.56
CA VAL A 539 -3.63 12.90 48.85
C VAL A 539 -3.08 12.60 47.46
N VAL A 540 -2.99 11.32 47.12
CA VAL A 540 -2.78 10.82 45.77
C VAL A 540 -4.13 10.34 45.24
N LEU A 541 -4.62 10.97 44.18
CA LEU A 541 -5.79 10.49 43.45
C LEU A 541 -5.34 9.45 42.43
N VAL A 542 -5.78 8.21 42.62
CA VAL A 542 -5.65 7.12 41.65
C VAL A 542 -6.97 7.03 40.91
N VAL A 543 -6.97 7.47 39.65
CA VAL A 543 -8.16 7.56 38.80
C VAL A 543 -8.32 6.29 37.98
N PHE A 544 -9.40 5.55 38.23
CA PHE A 544 -9.84 4.45 37.38
C PHE A 544 -10.89 4.96 36.39
N THR A 545 -10.68 4.72 35.10
CA THR A 545 -11.61 5.20 34.07
C THR A 545 -11.43 4.46 32.74
N GLY A 546 -12.51 4.36 31.98
CA GLY A 546 -12.50 3.89 30.59
C GLY A 546 -12.41 5.00 29.54
N ARG A 547 -12.36 6.27 29.96
CA ARG A 547 -12.49 7.43 29.06
C ARG A 547 -11.77 8.67 29.60
N PRO A 548 -11.64 9.74 28.80
CA PRO A 548 -11.35 11.06 29.33
C PRO A 548 -12.43 11.57 30.30
N LEU A 549 -12.00 12.14 31.43
CA LEU A 549 -12.87 12.76 32.44
C LEU A 549 -12.63 14.27 32.52
N THR A 550 -13.61 15.00 33.06
CA THR A 550 -13.48 16.44 33.36
C THR A 550 -12.93 16.64 34.76
N LEU A 551 -11.62 16.89 34.85
CA LEU A 551 -10.85 16.85 36.11
C LEU A 551 -10.35 18.22 36.60
N THR A 552 -11.02 19.32 36.21
CA THR A 552 -10.54 20.69 36.52
C THR A 552 -10.49 20.99 38.02
N TRP A 553 -11.43 20.46 38.79
CA TRP A 553 -11.44 20.65 40.23
C TRP A 553 -10.34 19.82 40.89
N GLU A 554 -10.14 18.59 40.45
CA GLU A 554 -9.14 17.65 40.94
C GLU A 554 -7.73 18.16 40.64
N GLU A 555 -7.49 18.63 39.41
CA GLU A 555 -6.23 19.28 39.02
C GLU A 555 -5.92 20.44 39.96
N LYS A 556 -6.90 21.29 40.28
CA LYS A 556 -6.65 22.45 41.13
C LYS A 556 -6.32 22.10 42.59
N HIS A 557 -6.97 21.08 43.15
CA HIS A 557 -6.97 20.85 44.62
C HIS A 557 -6.13 19.65 45.07
N ILE A 558 -5.83 18.70 44.19
CA ILE A 558 -5.11 17.47 44.55
C ILE A 558 -3.65 17.57 44.09
N PRO A 559 -2.66 17.24 44.94
CA PRO A 559 -1.25 17.41 44.59
C PRO A 559 -0.75 16.36 43.60
N ALA A 560 -1.25 15.12 43.66
CA ALA A 560 -0.83 14.05 42.75
C ALA A 560 -2.04 13.32 42.15
N ILE A 561 -2.02 13.13 40.83
CA ILE A 561 -3.08 12.46 40.07
C ILE A 561 -2.43 11.45 39.13
N LEU A 562 -2.75 10.17 39.34
CA LEU A 562 -2.32 9.07 38.50
C LEU A 562 -3.54 8.46 37.81
N ASN A 563 -3.62 8.57 36.49
CA ASN A 563 -4.61 7.85 35.71
C ASN A 563 -4.10 6.42 35.47
N VAL A 564 -4.84 5.45 36.01
CA VAL A 564 -4.52 4.03 35.91
C VAL A 564 -5.45 3.28 34.95
N TRP A 565 -6.35 4.00 34.30
CA TRP A 565 -7.38 3.45 33.42
C TRP A 565 -8.10 2.28 34.12
N PHE A 566 -8.23 1.15 33.43
CA PHE A 566 -8.32 -0.17 34.05
C PHE A 566 -7.13 -1.00 33.59
N GLY A 567 -6.26 -1.38 34.53
CA GLY A 567 -4.94 -1.96 34.25
C GLY A 567 -4.91 -3.47 34.00
N GLY A 568 -6.06 -4.16 33.99
CA GLY A 568 -6.12 -5.60 33.79
C GLY A 568 -6.05 -6.43 35.08
N THR A 569 -5.80 -7.73 34.96
CA THR A 569 -5.79 -8.65 36.12
C THR A 569 -4.67 -8.36 37.12
N GLU A 570 -3.59 -7.73 36.66
CA GLU A 570 -2.45 -7.32 37.48
C GLU A 570 -2.42 -5.81 37.76
N ALA A 571 -3.57 -5.11 37.62
CA ALA A 571 -3.66 -3.68 37.89
C ALA A 571 -3.18 -3.31 39.30
N ALA A 572 -3.67 -4.00 40.34
CA ALA A 572 -3.34 -3.67 41.72
C ALA A 572 -1.81 -3.70 42.03
N PRO A 573 -1.07 -4.78 41.74
CA PRO A 573 0.38 -4.78 41.94
C PRO A 573 1.12 -3.80 41.02
N ALA A 574 0.68 -3.59 39.78
CA ALA A 574 1.27 -2.58 38.89
C ALA A 574 1.09 -1.15 39.43
N ILE A 575 -0.09 -0.83 39.97
CA ILE A 575 -0.37 0.47 40.58
C ILE A 575 0.55 0.67 41.78
N ALA A 576 0.73 -0.36 42.61
CA ALA A 576 1.65 -0.30 43.74
C ALA A 576 3.10 -0.06 43.29
N ASP A 577 3.57 -0.71 42.21
CA ASP A 577 4.92 -0.48 41.66
C ASP A 577 5.14 0.99 41.29
N VAL A 578 4.15 1.62 40.65
CA VAL A 578 4.23 3.03 40.29
C VAL A 578 4.11 3.91 41.54
N LEU A 579 3.15 3.64 42.43
CA LEU A 579 2.98 4.40 43.67
C LEU A 579 4.25 4.45 44.51
N PHE A 580 5.00 3.34 44.60
CA PHE A 580 6.25 3.27 45.36
C PHE A 580 7.51 3.59 44.57
N GLY A 581 7.38 3.82 43.25
CA GLY A 581 8.50 4.19 42.38
C GLY A 581 9.44 3.05 42.02
N ASP A 582 8.98 1.80 42.12
CA ASP A 582 9.64 0.65 41.50
C ASP A 582 9.56 0.76 39.96
N VAL A 583 8.49 1.37 39.46
CA VAL A 583 8.35 1.80 38.06
C VAL A 583 8.13 3.31 38.01
N ASN A 584 8.86 3.99 37.12
CA ASN A 584 8.64 5.39 36.80
C ASN A 584 7.56 5.48 35.71
N PRO A 585 6.43 6.20 35.93
CA PRO A 585 5.37 6.29 34.94
C PRO A 585 5.88 6.94 33.65
N SER A 586 5.46 6.38 32.52
CA SER A 586 5.86 6.81 31.18
C SER A 586 4.71 6.84 30.17
N GLY A 587 3.48 6.60 30.62
CA GLY A 587 2.31 6.65 29.76
C GLY A 587 2.03 8.07 29.28
N LYS A 588 1.51 8.19 28.05
CA LYS A 588 1.08 9.46 27.44
C LYS A 588 -0.35 9.31 26.92
N LEU A 589 -1.21 10.30 27.17
CA LEU A 589 -2.60 10.30 26.71
C LEU A 589 -2.71 10.13 25.19
N THR A 590 -3.69 9.35 24.74
CA THR A 590 -4.03 9.18 23.31
C THR A 590 -5.34 9.86 22.94
N MET A 591 -6.01 10.48 23.91
CA MET A 591 -7.23 11.26 23.74
C MET A 591 -7.20 12.46 24.69
N SER A 592 -7.67 13.60 24.21
CA SER A 592 -7.68 14.88 24.91
C SER A 592 -8.65 14.83 26.10
N PHE A 593 -8.23 15.38 27.25
CA PHE A 593 -9.10 15.51 28.43
C PHE A 593 -9.72 16.91 28.46
N PRO A 594 -11.05 17.04 28.28
CA PRO A 594 -11.70 18.35 28.26
C PRO A 594 -11.81 18.94 29.66
N GLN A 595 -11.91 20.28 29.73
CA GLN A 595 -12.22 21.01 30.96
C GLN A 595 -13.67 20.81 31.39
N ASN A 596 -14.59 20.73 30.41
CA ASN A 596 -16.00 20.39 30.62
C ASN A 596 -16.57 19.71 29.36
N VAL A 597 -17.71 19.02 29.49
CA VAL A 597 -18.35 18.32 28.36
C VAL A 597 -18.83 19.26 27.23
N GLY A 598 -19.01 20.55 27.52
CA GLY A 598 -19.40 21.57 26.53
C GLY A 598 -18.32 21.84 25.48
N GLN A 599 -17.08 21.42 25.71
CA GLN A 599 -16.00 21.46 24.71
C GLN A 599 -16.07 20.29 23.71
N SER A 600 -16.80 19.21 24.00
CA SER A 600 -16.83 18.02 23.12
C SER A 600 -17.60 18.29 21.82
N PRO A 601 -17.04 17.95 20.64
CA PRO A 601 -15.75 17.28 20.43
C PRO A 601 -14.54 18.24 20.56
N LEU A 602 -13.49 17.77 21.26
CA LEU A 602 -12.21 18.47 21.46
C LEU A 602 -11.05 17.53 21.11
N PHE A 603 -10.17 17.95 20.20
CA PHE A 603 -9.10 17.11 19.66
C PHE A 603 -7.93 17.96 19.13
N TYR A 604 -6.71 17.40 19.12
CA TYR A 604 -5.49 18.16 18.85
C TYR A 604 -5.27 18.49 17.35
N ASN A 605 -5.68 17.61 16.45
CA ASN A 605 -5.54 17.76 14.99
C ASN A 605 -6.69 18.56 14.37
N HIS A 606 -7.09 19.63 15.06
CA HIS A 606 -8.15 20.54 14.61
C HIS A 606 -7.67 21.49 13.50
N LYS A 607 -8.61 22.07 12.76
CA LYS A 607 -8.32 23.14 11.78
C LYS A 607 -8.10 24.47 12.50
N ASN A 608 -7.40 25.41 11.86
CA ASN A 608 -7.07 26.71 12.47
C ASN A 608 -8.28 27.67 12.60
N THR A 609 -9.33 27.46 11.79
CA THR A 609 -10.44 28.41 11.55
C THR A 609 -9.99 29.72 10.89
N GLY A 610 -10.94 30.57 10.49
CA GLY A 610 -10.64 31.92 9.98
C GLY A 610 -10.42 32.98 11.06
N ARG A 611 -10.65 32.64 12.34
CA ARG A 611 -10.53 33.57 13.48
C ARG A 611 -9.92 32.86 14.70
N PRO A 612 -8.69 32.33 14.59
CA PRO A 612 -8.02 31.66 15.70
C PRO A 612 -7.89 32.61 16.89
N LEU A 613 -7.95 32.05 18.10
CA LEU A 613 -7.54 32.74 19.32
C LEU A 613 -6.02 32.54 19.47
N GLU A 614 -5.29 33.63 19.70
CA GLU A 614 -3.86 33.54 20.03
C GLU A 614 -3.63 32.86 21.38
N GLU A 615 -2.52 32.14 21.51
CA GLU A 615 -2.17 31.42 22.73
C GLU A 615 -2.14 32.35 23.96
N GLY A 616 -2.79 31.92 25.04
CA GLY A 616 -2.86 32.68 26.30
C GLY A 616 -3.76 33.93 26.26
N LYS A 617 -4.53 34.17 25.19
CA LYS A 617 -5.40 35.35 25.05
C LYS A 617 -6.86 35.14 25.44
N TRP A 618 -7.23 33.99 25.99
CA TRP A 618 -8.60 33.79 26.46
C TRP A 618 -8.92 34.81 27.59
N PHE A 619 -9.95 35.66 27.49
CA PHE A 619 -11.00 35.76 26.46
C PHE A 619 -10.80 36.96 25.51
N GLU A 620 -11.08 36.76 24.21
CA GLU A 620 -11.16 37.84 23.21
C GLU A 620 -12.46 37.75 22.39
N LYS A 621 -13.21 38.86 22.33
CA LYS A 621 -14.46 38.93 21.55
C LYS A 621 -14.14 38.84 20.04
N PHE A 622 -15.01 38.16 19.29
CA PHE A 622 -14.91 37.95 17.84
C PHE A 622 -13.81 36.99 17.38
N ARG A 623 -13.11 36.30 18.30
CA ARG A 623 -12.33 35.09 18.03
C ARG A 623 -13.18 33.83 18.22
N SER A 624 -12.73 32.70 17.67
CA SER A 624 -13.33 31.40 17.92
C SER A 624 -12.98 30.91 19.33
N ASN A 625 -13.74 31.35 20.34
CA ASN A 625 -13.58 30.98 21.75
C ASN A 625 -14.89 31.10 22.53
N TYR A 626 -15.00 30.39 23.65
CA TYR A 626 -16.18 30.41 24.52
C TYR A 626 -16.10 31.52 25.58
N LEU A 627 -17.26 31.90 26.13
CA LEU A 627 -17.37 32.94 27.16
C LEU A 627 -16.92 32.48 28.55
N ASP A 628 -17.01 31.18 28.81
CA ASP A 628 -16.99 30.57 30.15
C ASP A 628 -15.88 29.51 30.33
N VAL A 629 -15.18 29.14 29.26
CA VAL A 629 -14.03 28.23 29.30
C VAL A 629 -13.04 28.56 28.17
N SER A 630 -11.75 28.33 28.39
CA SER A 630 -10.75 28.45 27.32
C SER A 630 -10.91 27.34 26.28
N ASN A 631 -10.21 27.46 25.14
CA ASN A 631 -10.23 26.42 24.11
C ASN A 631 -9.32 25.22 24.43
N ASP A 632 -8.41 25.37 25.40
CA ASP A 632 -7.43 24.34 25.70
C ASP A 632 -8.11 23.12 26.35
N PRO A 633 -7.63 21.89 26.07
CA PRO A 633 -7.92 20.77 26.94
C PRO A 633 -7.26 20.98 28.30
N LEU A 634 -7.78 20.33 29.34
CA LEU A 634 -7.08 20.26 30.63
C LEU A 634 -5.75 19.52 30.46
N TYR A 635 -5.78 18.39 29.73
CA TYR A 635 -4.59 17.65 29.32
C TYR A 635 -4.65 17.36 27.82
N PRO A 636 -3.67 17.83 27.02
CA PRO A 636 -3.68 17.64 25.58
C PRO A 636 -3.31 16.20 25.17
N PHE A 637 -3.59 15.84 23.93
CA PHE A 637 -3.07 14.62 23.31
C PHE A 637 -1.55 14.50 23.51
N GLY A 638 -1.08 13.29 23.81
CA GLY A 638 0.32 12.98 24.07
C GLY A 638 0.84 13.44 25.43
N PHE A 639 -0.01 13.97 26.32
CA PHE A 639 0.42 14.43 27.65
C PHE A 639 0.67 13.29 28.64
N GLY A 640 1.71 13.43 29.45
CA GLY A 640 1.98 12.55 30.58
C GLY A 640 3.30 12.91 31.24
N LEU A 641 3.29 12.99 32.57
CA LEU A 641 4.46 13.33 33.37
C LEU A 641 5.27 12.08 33.73
N SER A 642 6.44 12.31 34.30
CA SER A 642 7.33 11.29 34.85
C SER A 642 7.77 11.70 36.27
N TYR A 643 8.35 10.78 37.02
CA TYR A 643 9.11 11.12 38.24
C TYR A 643 10.46 11.78 37.95
N THR A 644 10.86 11.86 36.69
CA THR A 644 12.00 12.65 36.21
C THR A 644 11.56 13.75 35.26
N GLN A 645 12.50 14.57 34.81
CA GLN A 645 12.27 15.67 33.88
C GLN A 645 13.10 15.45 32.62
N PHE A 646 12.51 15.77 31.48
CA PHE A 646 13.16 15.68 30.18
C PHE A 646 13.23 17.05 29.52
N GLU A 647 14.41 17.42 29.04
CA GLU A 647 14.65 18.65 28.31
C GLU A 647 14.99 18.35 26.85
N TYR A 648 14.43 19.14 25.94
CA TYR A 648 14.64 19.05 24.50
C TYR A 648 15.49 20.22 24.02
N SER A 649 16.55 19.92 23.26
CA SER A 649 17.29 20.95 22.52
C SER A 649 16.42 21.62 21.45
N ASN A 650 16.92 22.69 20.82
CA ASN A 650 16.30 23.20 19.60
C ASN A 650 16.28 22.12 18.50
N LEU A 651 15.23 22.15 17.68
CA LEU A 651 15.05 21.23 16.55
C LEU A 651 16.02 21.59 15.41
N GLN A 652 16.74 20.59 14.91
CA GLN A 652 17.67 20.74 13.79
C GLN A 652 17.14 19.96 12.59
N LEU A 653 17.14 20.58 11.41
CA LEU A 653 16.82 19.91 10.15
C LEU A 653 18.11 19.72 9.35
N SER A 654 18.25 18.59 8.66
CA SER A 654 19.42 18.35 7.79
C SER A 654 19.52 19.39 6.66
N HIS A 655 18.38 19.79 6.11
CA HIS A 655 18.24 20.87 5.12
C HIS A 655 16.85 21.54 5.28
N SER A 656 16.68 22.75 4.73
CA SER A 656 15.42 23.51 4.78
C SER A 656 14.54 23.37 3.53
N GLN A 657 14.95 22.54 2.57
CA GLN A 657 14.21 22.26 1.34
C GLN A 657 14.12 20.75 1.11
N LEU A 658 12.95 20.28 0.69
CA LEU A 658 12.69 18.88 0.34
C LEU A 658 12.29 18.81 -1.14
N ARG A 659 12.94 17.93 -1.90
CA ARG A 659 12.49 17.57 -3.25
C ARG A 659 11.45 16.46 -3.20
N THR A 660 10.66 16.33 -4.26
CA THR A 660 9.61 15.28 -4.39
C THR A 660 10.15 13.85 -4.39
N ASP A 661 11.44 13.67 -4.67
CA ASP A 661 12.20 12.41 -4.63
C ASP A 661 13.16 12.31 -3.42
N GLY A 662 13.18 13.34 -2.56
CA GLY A 662 14.16 13.49 -1.50
C GLY A 662 13.70 13.04 -0.11
N GLU A 663 14.59 13.24 0.86
CA GLU A 663 14.33 13.08 2.29
C GLU A 663 15.03 14.17 3.09
N LEU A 664 14.48 14.48 4.27
CA LEU A 664 15.14 15.32 5.27
C LEU A 664 15.08 14.65 6.64
N THR A 665 16.00 15.01 7.53
CA THR A 665 16.07 14.46 8.89
C THR A 665 15.83 15.57 9.89
N ALA A 666 14.89 15.35 10.82
CA ALA A 666 14.59 16.22 11.93
C ALA A 666 15.16 15.63 13.23
N THR A 667 16.05 16.36 13.91
CA THR A 667 16.81 15.86 15.07
C THR A 667 16.67 16.78 16.28
N VAL A 668 16.43 16.17 17.45
CA VAL A 668 16.51 16.83 18.77
C VAL A 668 17.43 16.02 19.68
N THR A 669 18.15 16.70 20.58
CA THR A 669 18.79 16.06 21.73
C THR A 669 17.80 16.05 22.88
N LEU A 670 17.49 14.86 23.39
CA LEU A 670 16.69 14.64 24.59
C LEU A 670 17.63 14.39 25.76
N THR A 671 17.48 15.13 26.86
CA THR A 671 18.26 14.94 28.09
C THR A 671 17.34 14.66 29.27
N ASN A 672 17.64 13.62 30.04
CA ASN A 672 17.01 13.40 31.34
C ASN A 672 17.72 14.28 32.39
N THR A 673 17.09 15.38 32.78
CA THR A 673 17.66 16.38 33.70
C THR A 673 17.27 16.15 35.17
N GLY A 674 16.39 15.19 35.44
CA GLY A 674 15.99 14.86 36.80
C GLY A 674 16.93 13.86 37.49
N LYS A 675 16.47 13.34 38.64
CA LYS A 675 17.27 12.47 39.54
C LYS A 675 16.97 10.98 39.39
N ARG A 676 16.06 10.61 38.49
CA ARG A 676 15.59 9.24 38.31
C ARG A 676 15.69 8.82 36.86
N ASP A 677 15.97 7.55 36.65
CA ASP A 677 15.86 6.93 35.34
C ASP A 677 14.39 6.95 34.91
N GLY A 678 14.15 7.07 33.61
CA GLY A 678 12.79 7.17 33.09
C GLY A 678 12.70 6.94 31.60
N GLN A 679 11.47 6.82 31.11
CA GLN A 679 11.17 6.74 29.69
C GLN A 679 10.36 7.97 29.27
N GLU A 680 10.63 8.46 28.05
CA GLU A 680 9.91 9.56 27.42
C GLU A 680 9.48 9.13 26.01
N THR A 681 8.26 9.48 25.63
CA THR A 681 7.77 9.30 24.27
C THR A 681 7.96 10.60 23.50
N VAL A 682 9.01 10.64 22.68
CA VAL A 682 9.29 11.75 21.77
C VAL A 682 8.34 11.67 20.58
N GLN A 683 7.57 12.73 20.35
CA GLN A 683 6.49 12.77 19.36
C GLN A 683 6.84 13.74 18.23
N LEU A 684 6.67 13.31 16.98
CA LEU A 684 6.84 14.10 15.76
C LEU A 684 5.47 14.52 15.23
N TYR A 685 5.29 15.82 15.09
CA TYR A 685 4.13 16.42 14.47
C TYR A 685 4.53 17.22 13.23
N ILE A 686 3.67 17.21 12.20
CA ILE A 686 3.86 18.02 10.99
C ILE A 686 2.60 18.84 10.75
N ARG A 687 2.79 20.09 10.35
CA ARG A 687 1.74 20.95 9.81
C ARG A 687 2.08 21.31 8.38
N ASP A 688 1.16 21.03 7.48
CA ASP A 688 1.09 21.66 6.17
C ASP A 688 0.48 23.05 6.35
N VAL A 689 1.25 24.11 6.04
CA VAL A 689 0.87 25.49 6.38
C VAL A 689 -0.22 25.99 5.45
N VAL A 690 -0.17 25.61 4.17
CA VAL A 690 -1.10 26.04 3.12
C VAL A 690 -1.42 24.86 2.24
N GLY A 691 -2.70 24.51 2.15
CA GLY A 691 -3.19 23.52 1.19
C GLY A 691 -4.40 24.02 0.40
N SER A 692 -4.73 23.32 -0.68
CA SER A 692 -5.94 23.50 -1.49
C SER A 692 -7.23 23.35 -0.67
N VAL A 693 -7.14 22.61 0.43
CA VAL A 693 -8.13 22.51 1.50
C VAL A 693 -7.49 22.85 2.84
N THR A 694 -8.29 23.30 3.80
CA THR A 694 -7.77 23.62 5.14
C THR A 694 -7.11 22.39 5.79
N ARG A 695 -5.85 22.55 6.20
CA ARG A 695 -5.05 21.52 6.86
C ARG A 695 -5.12 21.65 8.39
N PRO A 696 -4.97 20.54 9.15
CA PRO A 696 -4.86 20.61 10.61
C PRO A 696 -3.69 21.48 11.07
N VAL A 697 -3.82 22.08 12.26
CA VAL A 697 -2.72 22.87 12.87
C VAL A 697 -1.51 22.00 13.19
N LYS A 698 -1.68 20.68 13.29
CA LYS A 698 -0.66 19.65 13.35
C LYS A 698 -1.29 18.26 13.21
N GLU A 699 -0.50 17.28 12.76
CA GLU A 699 -0.83 15.86 12.72
C GLU A 699 0.38 15.06 13.23
N LEU A 700 0.16 14.02 14.03
CA LEU A 700 1.21 13.09 14.44
C LEU A 700 1.68 12.30 13.21
N LYS A 701 3.00 12.24 13.00
CA LYS A 701 3.62 11.53 11.86
C LYS A 701 4.72 10.56 12.29
N GLY A 702 4.99 10.46 13.59
CA GLY A 702 5.96 9.53 14.14
C GLY A 702 6.14 9.70 15.65
N PHE A 703 6.69 8.68 16.29
CA PHE A 703 7.08 8.74 17.70
C PHE A 703 8.21 7.75 17.98
N GLN A 704 8.95 8.00 19.06
CA GLN A 704 9.99 7.09 19.58
C GLN A 704 9.93 7.09 21.11
N LYS A 705 9.74 5.92 21.71
CA LYS A 705 9.82 5.75 23.17
C LYS A 705 11.25 5.44 23.58
N VAL A 706 11.82 6.26 24.46
CA VAL A 706 13.26 6.25 24.77
C VAL A 706 13.46 6.16 26.27
N PHE A 707 14.24 5.17 26.72
CA PHE A 707 14.74 5.12 28.09
C PHE A 707 16.03 5.94 28.21
N LEU A 708 16.15 6.73 29.28
CA LEU A 708 17.37 7.46 29.64
C LEU A 708 17.62 7.37 31.14
N LYS A 709 18.88 7.11 31.50
CA LYS A 709 19.35 7.25 32.88
C LYS A 709 19.35 8.71 33.32
N ALA A 710 19.31 8.96 34.62
CA ALA A 710 19.46 10.31 35.15
C ALA A 710 20.75 10.97 34.63
N GLY A 711 20.65 12.16 34.04
CA GLY A 711 21.76 12.91 33.44
C GLY A 711 22.17 12.47 32.03
N GLU A 712 21.57 11.44 31.46
CA GLU A 712 21.89 10.96 30.10
C GLU A 712 21.25 11.84 29.02
N SER A 713 21.94 12.03 27.90
CA SER A 713 21.45 12.71 26.70
C SER A 713 21.54 11.81 25.47
N LYS A 714 20.54 11.87 24.58
CA LYS A 714 20.51 11.10 23.33
C LYS A 714 19.94 11.93 22.17
N ASN A 715 20.53 11.79 20.99
CA ASN A 715 19.97 12.36 19.76
C ASN A 715 18.85 11.48 19.22
N ILE A 716 17.69 12.07 19.02
CA ILE A 716 16.49 11.43 18.48
C ILE A 716 16.24 12.04 17.10
N SER A 717 16.17 11.19 16.08
CA SER A 717 16.08 11.62 14.68
C SER A 717 14.88 10.99 13.99
N PHE A 718 14.15 11.78 13.22
CA PHE A 718 13.04 11.34 12.38
C PHE A 718 13.34 11.63 10.92
N LYS A 719 13.10 10.65 10.06
CA LYS A 719 13.20 10.80 8.62
C LYS A 719 11.85 11.28 8.07
N ILE A 720 11.88 12.35 7.29
CA ILE A 720 10.71 12.96 6.66
C ILE A 720 10.85 12.84 5.15
N THR A 721 9.87 12.19 4.53
CA THR A 721 9.75 12.02 3.08
C THR A 721 8.42 12.61 2.60
N PRO A 722 8.26 12.91 1.30
CA PRO A 722 6.98 13.41 0.75
C PRO A 722 5.78 12.50 1.03
N GLU A 723 5.98 11.19 1.19
CA GLU A 723 4.92 10.24 1.55
C GLU A 723 4.26 10.57 2.91
N LEU A 724 5.04 11.01 3.90
CA LEU A 724 4.50 11.43 5.22
C LEU A 724 3.66 12.72 5.13
N LEU A 725 3.86 13.51 4.06
CA LEU A 725 3.19 14.79 3.83
C LEU A 725 1.86 14.61 3.09
N LYS A 726 1.55 13.42 2.60
CA LYS A 726 0.32 13.17 1.85
C LYS A 726 -0.92 13.29 2.72
N PHE A 727 -1.99 13.74 2.08
CA PHE A 727 -3.34 13.83 2.62
C PHE A 727 -4.34 13.63 1.48
N TYR A 728 -5.62 13.40 1.81
CA TYR A 728 -6.68 13.37 0.82
C TYR A 728 -7.21 14.78 0.55
N ASN A 729 -7.07 15.26 -0.69
CA ASN A 729 -7.52 16.58 -1.11
C ASN A 729 -9.05 16.65 -1.31
N TYR A 730 -9.54 17.73 -1.91
CA TYR A 730 -10.97 17.94 -2.19
C TYR A 730 -11.60 16.81 -3.05
N ASP A 731 -10.85 16.33 -4.04
CA ASP A 731 -11.27 15.28 -4.98
C ASP A 731 -11.00 13.85 -4.46
N LEU A 732 -10.50 13.74 -3.22
CA LEU A 732 -10.07 12.50 -2.56
C LEU A 732 -8.86 11.83 -3.21
N ASP A 733 -8.02 12.60 -3.89
CA ASP A 733 -6.70 12.13 -4.32
C ASP A 733 -5.73 12.16 -3.12
N TYR A 734 -4.96 11.09 -2.95
CA TYR A 734 -3.95 10.99 -1.89
C TYR A 734 -2.63 11.62 -2.34
N VAL A 735 -2.47 12.91 -2.07
CA VAL A 735 -1.43 13.78 -2.63
C VAL A 735 -0.70 14.57 -1.55
N TYR A 736 0.47 15.09 -1.87
CA TYR A 736 1.12 16.18 -1.15
C TYR A 736 1.10 17.42 -2.03
N GLU A 737 1.20 18.59 -1.43
CA GLU A 737 1.24 19.87 -2.16
C GLU A 737 2.57 20.57 -1.87
N PRO A 738 3.28 21.08 -2.90
CA PRO A 738 4.47 21.91 -2.71
C PRO A 738 4.14 23.13 -1.86
N GLY A 739 5.03 23.50 -0.94
CA GLY A 739 4.74 24.56 0.01
C GLY A 739 5.55 24.48 1.30
N GLU A 740 5.22 25.35 2.24
CA GLU A 740 5.86 25.41 3.55
C GLU A 740 5.26 24.39 4.51
N PHE A 741 6.13 23.68 5.23
CA PHE A 741 5.76 22.75 6.28
C PHE A 741 6.45 23.13 7.60
N GLN A 742 5.72 23.02 8.71
CA GLN A 742 6.26 23.15 10.06
C GLN A 742 6.42 21.77 10.68
N VAL A 743 7.64 21.45 11.13
CA VAL A 743 7.97 20.23 11.87
C VAL A 743 8.07 20.57 13.33
N MET A 744 7.41 19.76 14.16
CA MET A 744 7.31 19.96 15.60
C MET A 744 7.72 18.67 16.31
N VAL A 745 8.62 18.77 17.30
CA VAL A 745 9.05 17.62 18.11
C VAL A 745 8.97 17.97 19.60
N GLY A 746 8.34 17.11 20.40
CA GLY A 746 8.18 17.34 21.84
C GLY A 746 7.64 16.13 22.60
N GLY A 747 7.38 16.32 23.89
CA GLY A 747 6.86 15.27 24.79
C GLY A 747 5.34 15.21 24.92
N ASN A 748 4.63 16.12 24.23
CA ASN A 748 3.18 16.13 24.04
C ASN A 748 2.81 17.04 22.85
N SER A 749 1.54 17.07 22.44
CA SER A 749 1.09 17.85 21.27
C SER A 749 1.11 19.37 21.45
N ARG A 750 1.19 19.89 22.68
CA ARG A 750 1.26 21.33 22.97
C ARG A 750 2.71 21.80 23.05
N ASP A 751 3.52 21.15 23.89
CA ASP A 751 4.85 21.58 24.28
C ASP A 751 5.91 21.01 23.31
N THR A 752 6.18 21.74 22.23
CA THR A 752 7.05 21.28 21.11
C THR A 752 8.14 22.28 20.73
N LYS A 753 9.23 21.78 20.14
CA LYS A 753 10.24 22.54 19.42
C LYS A 753 9.91 22.51 17.93
N MET A 754 9.99 23.65 17.26
CA MET A 754 9.51 23.79 15.89
C MET A 754 10.63 24.29 14.95
N ALA A 755 10.61 23.80 13.72
CA ALA A 755 11.42 24.25 12.60
C ALA A 755 10.59 24.18 11.31
N THR A 756 11.06 24.83 10.24
CA THR A 756 10.31 24.97 8.99
C THR A 756 11.15 24.50 7.81
N PHE A 757 10.52 23.86 6.84
CA PHE A 757 11.11 23.50 5.55
C PHE A 757 10.12 23.72 4.41
N THR A 758 10.60 23.76 3.17
CA THR A 758 9.76 23.90 1.97
C THR A 758 9.84 22.65 1.11
N LEU A 759 8.70 22.06 0.75
CA LEU A 759 8.60 21.06 -0.30
C LEU A 759 8.56 21.77 -1.66
N LEU A 760 9.49 21.42 -2.55
CA LEU A 760 9.64 22.04 -3.87
C LEU A 760 8.62 21.48 -4.87
N GLU A 761 8.25 22.30 -5.87
CA GLU A 761 7.44 21.86 -7.00
C GLU A 761 8.17 20.78 -7.81
N GLU A 762 7.38 19.85 -8.37
CA GLU A 762 7.88 18.86 -9.32
C GLU A 762 8.20 19.57 -10.65
N GLU A 763 9.45 19.52 -11.11
CA GLU A 763 9.82 20.06 -12.43
C GLU A 763 9.13 19.26 -13.56
N LYS A 764 7.97 19.72 -14.03
CA LYS A 764 7.27 19.12 -15.17
C LYS A 764 7.84 19.66 -16.48
N ILE A 765 8.51 18.80 -17.25
CA ILE A 765 8.83 19.06 -18.66
C ILE A 765 7.54 18.98 -19.49
N SER A 766 7.30 19.96 -20.37
CA SER A 766 6.15 19.90 -21.30
C SER A 766 6.33 18.75 -22.31
N GLU A 767 5.23 18.24 -22.86
CA GLU A 767 5.28 17.15 -23.85
C GLU A 767 6.13 17.48 -25.08
N GLU A 768 5.97 18.68 -25.65
CA GLU A 768 6.78 19.08 -26.80
C GLU A 768 8.26 19.24 -26.43
N ALA A 769 8.57 19.76 -25.24
CA ALA A 769 9.95 19.83 -24.76
C ALA A 769 10.56 18.44 -24.52
N LEU A 770 9.75 17.47 -24.04
CA LEU A 770 10.17 16.09 -23.87
C LEU A 770 10.45 15.43 -25.23
N LEU A 771 9.51 15.51 -26.17
CA LEU A 771 9.65 14.97 -27.52
C LEU A 771 10.84 15.58 -28.26
N ASP A 772 11.05 16.90 -28.14
CA ASP A 772 12.20 17.60 -28.75
C ASP A 772 13.50 17.14 -28.11
N SER A 773 13.56 17.03 -26.78
CA SER A 773 14.74 16.54 -26.06
C SER A 773 15.10 15.10 -26.42
N VAL A 774 14.11 14.19 -26.52
CA VAL A 774 14.31 12.80 -26.96
C VAL A 774 14.85 12.79 -28.38
N GLN A 775 14.16 13.43 -29.33
CA GLN A 775 14.55 13.43 -30.73
C GLN A 775 15.94 14.06 -30.94
N ARG A 776 16.24 15.18 -30.27
CA ARG A 776 17.52 15.89 -30.39
C ARG A 776 18.69 15.08 -29.85
N ARG A 777 18.52 14.40 -28.73
CA ARG A 777 19.59 13.57 -28.15
C ARG A 777 19.79 12.30 -28.97
N THR A 778 18.71 11.66 -29.42
CA THR A 778 18.82 10.54 -30.36
C THR A 778 19.48 10.97 -31.67
N PHE A 779 19.19 12.16 -32.21
CA PHE A 779 19.91 12.73 -33.35
C PHE A 779 21.43 12.86 -33.07
N ASN A 780 21.83 13.25 -31.85
CA ASN A 780 23.24 13.35 -31.49
C ASN A 780 23.98 12.01 -31.57
N TYR A 781 23.29 10.87 -31.50
CA TYR A 781 23.91 9.56 -31.75
C TYR A 781 24.51 9.50 -33.16
N PHE A 782 23.75 9.97 -34.16
CA PHE A 782 24.15 10.00 -35.56
C PHE A 782 25.02 11.21 -35.92
N TRP A 783 25.08 12.21 -35.05
CA TRP A 783 25.86 13.42 -35.28
C TRP A 783 27.21 13.40 -34.55
N ASN A 784 27.18 13.44 -33.22
CA ASN A 784 28.34 13.45 -32.32
C ASN A 784 28.86 12.03 -32.09
N GLY A 785 27.97 11.05 -32.01
CA GLY A 785 28.29 9.64 -31.78
C GLY A 785 28.73 8.87 -33.04
N ALA A 786 28.59 9.46 -34.23
CA ALA A 786 29.00 8.86 -35.49
C ALA A 786 30.52 8.62 -35.59
N GLU A 787 30.91 7.69 -36.46
CA GLU A 787 32.31 7.39 -36.70
C GLU A 787 32.98 8.57 -37.45
N PRO A 788 34.10 9.13 -36.92
CA PRO A 788 34.69 10.37 -37.45
C PRO A 788 35.17 10.34 -38.89
N VAL A 789 35.54 9.20 -39.48
CA VAL A 789 36.09 9.13 -40.84
C VAL A 789 34.99 8.98 -41.90
N SER A 790 34.08 8.05 -41.69
CA SER A 790 32.92 7.78 -42.55
C SER A 790 31.79 8.80 -42.37
N GLY A 791 31.64 9.34 -41.16
CA GLY A 791 30.48 10.11 -40.75
C GLY A 791 29.21 9.26 -40.54
N MET A 792 29.33 7.93 -40.64
CA MET A 792 28.24 6.95 -40.56
C MET A 792 27.99 6.47 -39.11
N ALA A 793 26.87 5.77 -38.89
CA ALA A 793 26.45 5.32 -37.56
C ALA A 793 27.32 4.15 -37.09
N ARG A 794 27.91 4.27 -35.90
CA ARG A 794 28.54 3.13 -35.21
C ARG A 794 27.47 2.08 -34.92
N GLU A 795 27.81 0.80 -35.02
CA GLU A 795 26.89 -0.29 -34.66
C GLU A 795 26.57 -0.26 -33.16
N ARG A 796 27.59 -0.11 -32.32
CA ARG A 796 27.48 -0.04 -30.85
C ARG A 796 28.15 1.22 -30.33
N LEU A 797 27.54 1.85 -29.34
CA LEU A 797 28.16 2.92 -28.56
C LEU A 797 28.00 2.61 -27.07
N ASN A 798 29.13 2.29 -26.42
CA ASN A 798 29.22 2.01 -25.00
C ASN A 798 29.83 3.22 -24.27
N VAL A 799 29.11 3.75 -23.27
CA VAL A 799 29.52 4.96 -22.52
C VAL A 799 30.78 4.71 -21.68
N ASP A 800 30.93 3.50 -21.15
CA ASP A 800 32.11 3.07 -20.38
C ASP A 800 33.37 2.87 -21.24
N SER A 801 33.28 3.09 -22.55
CA SER A 801 34.35 2.85 -23.53
C SER A 801 34.87 1.41 -23.58
N ASN A 802 34.11 0.43 -23.09
CA ASN A 802 34.47 -0.98 -23.12
C ASN A 802 34.00 -1.64 -24.41
N TYR A 803 34.94 -2.02 -25.28
CA TYR A 803 34.68 -2.68 -26.57
C TYR A 803 35.48 -3.99 -26.64
N PRO A 804 34.95 -5.10 -26.07
CA PRO A 804 35.71 -6.35 -25.92
C PRO A 804 36.06 -7.02 -27.25
N LEU A 805 35.35 -6.69 -28.33
CA LEU A 805 35.61 -7.18 -29.68
C LEU A 805 36.42 -6.19 -30.53
N ASN A 806 36.94 -5.12 -29.91
CA ASN A 806 37.63 -4.00 -30.57
C ASN A 806 36.79 -3.40 -31.72
N ASP A 807 35.49 -3.27 -31.48
CA ASP A 807 34.46 -2.94 -32.47
C ASP A 807 33.98 -1.47 -32.43
N ARG A 808 34.72 -0.59 -31.73
CA ARG A 808 34.39 0.84 -31.57
C ARG A 808 34.27 1.62 -32.88
N HIS A 809 34.97 1.18 -33.93
CA HIS A 809 34.98 1.81 -35.25
C HIS A 809 34.08 1.07 -36.26
N ILE A 810 33.38 0.03 -35.82
CA ILE A 810 32.48 -0.72 -36.70
C ILE A 810 31.20 0.08 -36.89
N ILE A 811 30.84 0.28 -38.15
CA ILE A 811 29.63 0.97 -38.58
C ILE A 811 28.68 -0.01 -39.25
N THR A 812 27.39 0.25 -39.14
CA THR A 812 26.33 -0.56 -39.74
C THR A 812 25.71 0.11 -40.96
N SER A 813 25.44 -0.68 -42.00
CA SER A 813 24.79 -0.20 -43.23
C SER A 813 23.38 0.33 -42.95
N GLY A 814 22.49 -0.49 -42.41
CA GLY A 814 21.10 -0.14 -42.21
C GLY A 814 20.89 0.88 -41.10
N GLY A 815 21.61 0.75 -39.99
CA GLY A 815 21.59 1.78 -38.94
C GLY A 815 22.09 3.13 -39.44
N SER A 816 23.02 3.16 -40.40
CA SER A 816 23.42 4.41 -41.07
C SER A 816 22.38 4.93 -42.04
N GLY A 817 21.60 4.07 -42.68
CA GLY A 817 20.40 4.44 -43.42
C GLY A 817 19.40 5.20 -42.56
N PHE A 818 19.18 4.72 -41.33
CA PHE A 818 18.35 5.42 -40.36
C PHE A 818 18.99 6.76 -39.96
N GLY A 819 20.30 6.76 -39.73
CA GLY A 819 21.05 7.99 -39.44
C GLY A 819 20.93 9.07 -40.50
N ILE A 820 20.92 8.71 -41.79
CA ILE A 820 20.70 9.65 -42.90
C ILE A 820 19.33 10.34 -42.76
N MET A 821 18.26 9.58 -42.48
CA MET A 821 16.93 10.16 -42.25
C MET A 821 16.87 11.01 -40.98
N ALA A 822 17.53 10.57 -39.90
CA ALA A 822 17.64 11.35 -38.66
C ALA A 822 18.38 12.69 -38.89
N ILE A 823 19.37 12.73 -39.77
CA ILE A 823 20.07 13.98 -40.13
C ILE A 823 19.14 14.95 -40.86
N ILE A 824 18.30 14.47 -41.79
CA ILE A 824 17.30 15.31 -42.46
C ILE A 824 16.34 15.92 -41.43
N ALA A 825 15.83 15.11 -40.50
CA ALA A 825 14.99 15.58 -39.40
C ALA A 825 15.73 16.63 -38.54
N GLY A 826 17.01 16.40 -38.22
CA GLY A 826 17.83 17.34 -37.45
C GLY A 826 18.07 18.69 -38.14
N ILE A 827 18.14 18.71 -39.48
CA ILE A 827 18.21 19.96 -40.25
C ILE A 827 16.89 20.73 -40.13
N GLU A 828 15.75 20.09 -40.38
CA GLU A 828 14.43 20.73 -40.34
C GLU A 828 14.04 21.20 -38.93
N ARG A 829 14.50 20.49 -37.90
CA ARG A 829 14.33 20.89 -36.49
C ARG A 829 15.39 21.89 -36.00
N ASN A 830 16.29 22.36 -36.88
CA ASN A 830 17.37 23.30 -36.57
C ASN A 830 18.33 22.82 -35.46
N TYR A 831 18.52 21.51 -35.31
CA TYR A 831 19.57 20.97 -34.43
C TYR A 831 20.96 21.22 -35.01
N VAL A 832 21.06 21.23 -36.34
CA VAL A 832 22.22 21.61 -37.15
C VAL A 832 21.75 22.43 -38.34
N THR A 833 22.65 23.21 -38.93
CA THR A 833 22.34 23.97 -40.14
C THR A 833 22.27 23.07 -41.37
N ARG A 834 21.54 23.50 -42.40
CA ARG A 834 21.49 22.79 -43.70
C ARG A 834 22.88 22.63 -44.34
N ALA A 835 23.77 23.59 -44.17
CA ALA A 835 25.13 23.52 -44.69
C ALA A 835 25.97 22.45 -43.97
N GLU A 836 25.88 22.36 -42.64
CA GLU A 836 26.52 21.29 -41.87
C GLU A 836 25.94 19.91 -42.24
N GLY A 837 24.61 19.82 -42.33
CA GLY A 837 23.91 18.62 -42.78
C GLY A 837 24.35 18.16 -44.17
N PHE A 838 24.44 19.09 -45.13
CA PHE A 838 24.96 18.82 -46.47
C PHE A 838 26.40 18.29 -46.43
N ALA A 839 27.29 18.93 -45.67
CA ALA A 839 28.68 18.49 -45.54
C ALA A 839 28.79 17.07 -44.93
N ARG A 840 27.91 16.72 -43.99
CA ARG A 840 27.83 15.36 -43.45
C ARG A 840 27.34 14.36 -44.49
N MET A 841 26.33 14.70 -45.28
CA MET A 841 25.81 13.83 -46.34
C MET A 841 26.85 13.59 -47.45
N GLU A 842 27.57 14.64 -47.84
CA GLU A 842 28.68 14.58 -48.80
C GLU A 842 29.77 13.59 -48.33
N LYS A 843 30.10 13.62 -47.03
CA LYS A 843 31.04 12.70 -46.40
C LYS A 843 30.56 11.25 -46.43
N ILE A 844 29.30 11.00 -46.06
CA ILE A 844 28.69 9.66 -46.06
C ILE A 844 28.67 9.09 -47.48
N VAL A 845 28.22 9.84 -48.48
CA VAL A 845 28.15 9.37 -49.87
C VAL A 845 29.54 9.10 -50.43
N SER A 846 30.51 9.98 -50.16
CA SER A 846 31.90 9.77 -50.58
C SER A 846 32.52 8.52 -49.95
N PHE A 847 32.13 8.16 -48.72
CA PHE A 847 32.53 6.91 -48.10
C PHE A 847 31.88 5.69 -48.80
N LEU A 848 30.57 5.73 -49.06
CA LEU A 848 29.83 4.63 -49.71
C LEU A 848 30.28 4.35 -51.16
N GLU A 849 30.80 5.36 -51.85
CA GLU A 849 31.34 5.19 -53.19
C GLU A 849 32.60 4.32 -53.22
N ARG A 850 33.42 4.38 -52.16
CA ARG A 850 34.69 3.65 -52.02
C ARG A 850 34.62 2.39 -51.14
N ALA A 851 33.60 2.26 -50.30
CA ALA A 851 33.41 1.11 -49.42
C ALA A 851 33.17 -0.19 -50.21
N ASP A 852 33.53 -1.32 -49.61
CA ASP A 852 33.33 -2.64 -50.20
C ASP A 852 31.83 -2.88 -50.47
N LYS A 853 31.54 -3.34 -51.70
CA LYS A 853 30.21 -3.66 -52.22
C LYS A 853 30.26 -4.97 -52.99
N PHE A 854 29.16 -5.71 -52.97
CA PHE A 854 29.03 -7.02 -53.57
C PHE A 854 27.81 -7.03 -54.48
N HIS A 855 28.04 -7.04 -55.80
CA HIS A 855 26.96 -6.87 -56.78
C HIS A 855 26.12 -5.61 -56.51
N GLY A 856 26.80 -4.53 -56.10
CA GLY A 856 26.19 -3.26 -55.73
C GLY A 856 25.53 -3.22 -54.35
N ALA A 857 25.22 -4.36 -53.73
CA ALA A 857 24.71 -4.41 -52.36
C ALA A 857 25.85 -4.16 -51.34
N PHE A 858 25.46 -3.63 -50.20
CA PHE A 858 26.34 -3.28 -49.09
C PHE A 858 26.36 -4.42 -48.06
N PRO A 859 27.49 -4.70 -47.39
CA PRO A 859 27.55 -5.68 -46.32
C PRO A 859 26.81 -5.23 -45.05
N HIS A 860 26.66 -6.14 -44.10
CA HIS A 860 26.05 -5.83 -42.81
C HIS A 860 26.85 -4.76 -42.04
N TRP A 861 28.17 -4.96 -41.94
CA TRP A 861 29.08 -4.04 -41.24
C TRP A 861 30.33 -3.68 -42.06
N TRP A 862 30.86 -2.48 -41.79
CA TRP A 862 32.20 -2.07 -42.20
C TRP A 862 33.06 -1.68 -41.02
N ASP A 863 34.37 -1.76 -41.21
CA ASP A 863 35.30 -0.87 -40.53
C ASP A 863 35.13 0.56 -41.08
N GLY A 864 34.69 1.48 -40.23
CA GLY A 864 34.33 2.85 -40.61
C GLY A 864 35.50 3.73 -41.04
N GLU A 865 36.75 3.35 -40.72
CA GLU A 865 37.93 4.11 -41.13
C GLU A 865 38.35 3.75 -42.56
N THR A 866 38.21 2.46 -42.90
CA THR A 866 38.75 1.90 -44.15
C THR A 866 37.70 1.63 -45.22
N GLY A 867 36.43 1.45 -44.84
CA GLY A 867 35.38 0.97 -45.75
C GLY A 867 35.50 -0.51 -46.11
N LYS A 868 36.35 -1.26 -45.39
CA LYS A 868 36.49 -2.70 -45.55
C LYS A 868 35.42 -3.44 -44.77
N ILE A 869 34.94 -4.52 -45.36
CA ILE A 869 33.91 -5.34 -44.72
C ILE A 869 34.38 -5.87 -43.36
N LYS A 870 33.47 -5.82 -42.39
CA LYS A 870 33.56 -6.57 -41.14
C LYS A 870 32.50 -7.69 -41.19
N PRO A 871 32.89 -8.97 -41.20
CA PRO A 871 31.91 -10.05 -41.24
C PRO A 871 30.96 -10.02 -40.04
N PHE A 872 29.66 -10.18 -40.28
CA PHE A 872 28.62 -10.25 -39.23
C PHE A 872 28.63 -11.62 -38.54
N SER A 873 28.88 -12.66 -39.32
CA SER A 873 29.04 -14.04 -38.88
C SER A 873 30.10 -14.74 -39.76
N PRO A 874 30.56 -15.96 -39.41
CA PRO A 874 31.58 -16.66 -40.20
C PRO A 874 31.24 -16.89 -41.67
N LYS A 875 29.96 -16.82 -42.07
CA LYS A 875 29.51 -16.97 -43.47
C LYS A 875 28.90 -15.69 -44.04
N ASP A 876 28.96 -14.60 -43.28
CA ASP A 876 28.32 -13.32 -43.61
C ASP A 876 29.39 -12.24 -43.79
N ASP A 877 30.16 -12.38 -44.87
CA ASP A 877 31.31 -11.56 -45.28
C ASP A 877 31.14 -11.03 -46.71
N GLY A 878 29.90 -10.82 -47.13
CA GLY A 878 29.54 -10.24 -48.41
C GLY A 878 28.33 -9.32 -48.28
N GLY A 879 27.54 -9.18 -49.35
CA GLY A 879 26.43 -8.22 -49.36
C GLY A 879 25.22 -8.74 -48.59
N ASP A 880 24.67 -7.88 -47.73
CA ASP A 880 23.46 -8.07 -46.95
C ASP A 880 22.34 -7.21 -47.55
N LEU A 881 21.33 -7.86 -48.11
CA LEU A 881 20.27 -7.20 -48.85
C LEU A 881 19.26 -6.48 -47.94
N VAL A 882 19.12 -6.91 -46.68
CA VAL A 882 18.21 -6.31 -45.70
C VAL A 882 18.80 -4.99 -45.21
N GLU A 883 20.06 -5.00 -44.80
CA GLU A 883 20.78 -3.79 -44.40
C GLU A 883 20.95 -2.81 -45.57
N THR A 884 21.18 -3.34 -46.78
CA THR A 884 21.18 -2.53 -48.01
C THR A 884 19.84 -1.82 -48.22
N ALA A 885 18.71 -2.51 -48.00
CA ALA A 885 17.39 -1.91 -48.15
C ALA A 885 17.16 -0.75 -47.18
N PHE A 886 17.60 -0.89 -45.93
CA PHE A 886 17.53 0.17 -44.93
C PHE A 886 18.41 1.38 -45.28
N LEU A 887 19.64 1.13 -45.75
CA LEU A 887 20.55 2.18 -46.21
C LEU A 887 19.96 2.95 -47.41
N VAL A 888 19.50 2.21 -48.41
CA VAL A 888 18.88 2.77 -49.61
C VAL A 888 17.63 3.57 -49.28
N GLN A 889 16.80 3.11 -48.35
CA GLN A 889 15.62 3.85 -47.89
C GLN A 889 16.02 5.27 -47.42
N GLY A 890 17.10 5.38 -46.64
CA GLY A 890 17.65 6.67 -46.24
C GLY A 890 18.25 7.49 -47.39
N LEU A 891 19.01 6.85 -48.28
CA LEU A 891 19.59 7.52 -49.45
C LEU A 891 18.53 8.08 -50.40
N LEU A 892 17.40 7.39 -50.60
CA LEU A 892 16.32 7.86 -51.45
C LEU A 892 15.55 9.04 -50.84
N ALA A 893 15.36 9.03 -49.51
CA ALA A 893 14.82 10.19 -48.80
C ALA A 893 15.76 11.41 -48.92
N ALA A 894 17.07 11.21 -48.73
CA ALA A 894 18.08 12.26 -48.89
C ALA A 894 18.18 12.76 -50.33
N HIS A 895 18.16 11.87 -51.31
CA HIS A 895 18.08 12.22 -52.73
C HIS A 895 16.88 13.13 -52.98
N GLN A 896 15.68 12.74 -52.53
CA GLN A 896 14.48 13.54 -52.77
C GLN A 896 14.53 14.91 -52.06
N TYR A 897 15.17 14.99 -50.90
CA TYR A 897 15.37 16.22 -50.14
C TYR A 897 16.31 17.23 -50.83
N TYR A 898 17.32 16.74 -51.55
CA TYR A 898 18.30 17.57 -52.26
C TYR A 898 18.04 17.72 -53.77
N ALA A 899 17.16 16.92 -54.36
CA ALA A 899 16.91 16.87 -55.81
C ALA A 899 16.50 18.22 -56.43
N ASN A 900 15.83 19.08 -55.65
CA ASN A 900 15.41 20.42 -56.08
C ASN A 900 16.25 21.55 -55.45
N GLY A 901 17.39 21.21 -54.83
CA GLY A 901 18.29 22.14 -54.16
C GLY A 901 19.16 22.95 -55.11
N ASN A 902 20.22 23.55 -54.56
CA ASN A 902 21.25 24.25 -55.31
C ASN A 902 22.09 23.29 -56.19
N LYS A 903 23.08 23.81 -56.93
CA LYS A 903 23.87 23.00 -57.85
C LYS A 903 24.60 21.83 -57.14
N GLU A 904 25.26 22.11 -56.02
CA GLU A 904 26.04 21.13 -55.25
C GLU A 904 25.13 20.07 -54.61
N GLU A 905 23.96 20.48 -54.12
CA GLU A 905 22.91 19.58 -53.61
C GLU A 905 22.39 18.62 -54.69
N ARG A 906 22.16 19.12 -55.91
CA ARG A 906 21.74 18.27 -57.04
C ARG A 906 22.82 17.30 -57.49
N GLU A 907 24.10 17.69 -57.42
CA GLU A 907 25.23 16.80 -57.72
C GLU A 907 25.36 15.68 -56.68
N LEU A 908 25.19 16.00 -55.40
CA LEU A 908 25.13 15.01 -54.32
C LEU A 908 23.93 14.06 -54.49
N ALA A 909 22.75 14.59 -54.82
CA ALA A 909 21.57 13.77 -55.11
C ALA A 909 21.85 12.79 -56.27
N ALA A 910 22.44 13.24 -57.37
CA ALA A 910 22.77 12.37 -58.51
C ALA A 910 23.73 11.21 -58.12
N ARG A 911 24.65 11.44 -57.18
CA ARG A 911 25.54 10.39 -56.65
C ARG A 911 24.79 9.38 -55.79
N MET A 912 23.85 9.83 -54.95
CA MET A 912 22.96 8.94 -54.20
C MET A 912 22.09 8.08 -55.14
N ASP A 913 21.55 8.67 -56.20
CA ASP A 913 20.77 7.96 -57.22
C ASP A 913 21.62 6.90 -57.95
N LYS A 914 22.89 7.20 -58.23
CA LYS A 914 23.83 6.20 -58.76
C LYS A 914 24.03 5.02 -57.81
N LEU A 915 24.30 5.28 -56.52
CA LEU A 915 24.46 4.21 -55.51
C LEU A 915 23.20 3.32 -55.42
N TRP A 916 22.01 3.92 -55.50
CA TRP A 916 20.75 3.19 -55.57
C TRP A 916 20.63 2.31 -56.82
N ARG A 917 20.96 2.85 -57.99
CA ARG A 917 20.87 2.13 -59.27
C ARG A 917 21.91 1.01 -59.43
N ASP A 918 23.03 1.10 -58.73
CA ASP A 918 24.11 0.10 -58.82
C ASP A 918 23.75 -1.23 -58.10
N VAL A 919 22.76 -1.24 -57.18
CA VAL A 919 22.36 -2.44 -56.44
C VAL A 919 21.69 -3.48 -57.36
N ASP A 920 22.32 -4.65 -57.52
CA ASP A 920 21.79 -5.75 -58.33
C ASP A 920 20.81 -6.63 -57.57
N TRP A 921 19.59 -6.13 -57.34
CA TRP A 921 18.53 -6.89 -56.67
C TRP A 921 18.21 -8.22 -57.36
N ASN A 922 18.39 -8.29 -58.68
CA ASN A 922 18.14 -9.49 -59.47
C ASN A 922 19.21 -10.57 -59.25
N TRP A 923 20.47 -10.21 -58.98
CA TRP A 923 21.52 -11.14 -58.56
C TRP A 923 21.11 -11.91 -57.29
N TYR A 924 20.55 -11.17 -56.32
CA TYR A 924 20.12 -11.71 -55.03
C TYR A 924 18.89 -12.62 -55.06
N ARG A 925 18.42 -12.97 -56.25
CA ARG A 925 17.41 -14.01 -56.43
C ARG A 925 17.99 -15.41 -56.46
N ASN A 926 19.29 -15.56 -56.71
CA ASN A 926 19.92 -16.84 -57.04
C ASN A 926 19.09 -17.67 -58.05
N LYS A 927 18.56 -16.97 -59.09
CA LYS A 927 17.67 -17.50 -60.14
C LYS A 927 16.29 -18.02 -59.68
N GLU A 928 15.87 -17.73 -58.46
CA GLU A 928 14.54 -18.07 -57.93
C GLU A 928 13.56 -16.89 -57.95
N ASN A 929 12.29 -17.13 -57.61
CA ASN A 929 11.29 -16.08 -57.42
C ASN A 929 11.18 -15.67 -55.93
N VAL A 930 12.33 -15.49 -55.28
CA VAL A 930 12.47 -15.06 -53.88
C VAL A 930 13.79 -14.28 -53.75
N LEU A 931 13.89 -13.38 -52.77
CA LEU A 931 15.14 -12.71 -52.44
C LEU A 931 15.86 -13.45 -51.31
N PHE A 932 17.18 -13.56 -51.44
CA PHE A 932 18.06 -14.08 -50.41
C PHE A 932 18.64 -12.94 -49.60
N TRP A 933 18.71 -13.13 -48.28
CA TRP A 933 19.25 -12.15 -47.35
C TRP A 933 20.70 -11.81 -47.68
N HIS A 934 21.50 -12.86 -47.93
CA HIS A 934 22.95 -12.75 -47.92
C HIS A 934 23.58 -13.45 -49.14
N TRP A 935 24.67 -12.85 -49.64
CA TRP A 935 25.61 -13.49 -50.56
C TRP A 935 27.06 -13.17 -50.16
N SER A 936 27.91 -14.19 -50.10
CA SER A 936 29.31 -14.10 -49.71
C SER A 936 30.27 -14.27 -50.89
N PRO A 937 31.37 -13.49 -50.99
CA PRO A 937 32.44 -13.74 -51.96
C PRO A 937 33.21 -15.05 -51.69
N GLU A 938 33.36 -15.46 -50.44
CA GLU A 938 34.11 -16.67 -50.05
C GLU A 938 33.22 -17.93 -49.99
N HIS A 939 31.97 -17.76 -49.57
CA HIS A 939 31.01 -18.83 -49.27
C HIS A 939 29.79 -18.86 -50.20
N GLN A 940 29.70 -17.94 -51.16
CA GLN A 940 28.61 -17.85 -52.13
C GLN A 940 27.22 -17.81 -51.47
N TRP A 941 26.36 -18.80 -51.73
CA TRP A 941 24.98 -18.88 -51.23
C TRP A 941 24.84 -19.82 -50.03
N ASP A 942 25.94 -20.18 -49.35
CA ASP A 942 25.94 -21.18 -48.28
C ASP A 942 25.01 -20.87 -47.10
N MET A 943 24.75 -19.59 -46.80
CA MET A 943 23.75 -19.22 -45.79
C MET A 943 22.32 -19.58 -46.22
N ASN A 944 22.06 -19.62 -47.53
CA ASN A 944 20.84 -20.10 -48.16
C ASN A 944 19.54 -19.55 -47.54
N PHE A 945 19.56 -18.28 -47.10
CA PHE A 945 18.48 -17.68 -46.34
C PHE A 945 17.50 -16.96 -47.27
N ARG A 946 16.43 -17.65 -47.66
CA ARG A 946 15.28 -17.08 -48.38
C ARG A 946 14.43 -16.24 -47.44
N VAL A 947 14.21 -14.97 -47.75
CA VAL A 947 13.40 -14.05 -46.93
C VAL A 947 11.93 -14.17 -47.34
N ARG A 948 11.05 -14.58 -46.41
CA ARG A 948 9.62 -14.83 -46.67
C ARG A 948 8.76 -14.56 -45.46
N GLY A 949 7.46 -14.32 -45.68
CA GLY A 949 6.51 -14.02 -44.60
C GLY A 949 6.73 -12.61 -44.03
N PHE A 950 5.75 -12.11 -43.28
CA PHE A 950 5.84 -10.73 -42.79
C PHE A 950 6.88 -10.60 -41.67
N ASN A 951 7.84 -9.70 -41.89
CA ASN A 951 8.90 -9.30 -40.97
C ASN A 951 9.43 -7.90 -41.41
N GLU A 952 10.59 -7.49 -40.91
CA GLU A 952 11.23 -6.19 -41.21
C GLU A 952 11.59 -5.95 -42.68
N CYS A 953 11.54 -6.97 -43.54
CA CYS A 953 12.09 -6.96 -44.90
C CYS A 953 11.09 -6.56 -46.00
N LEU A 954 9.89 -6.07 -45.68
CA LEU A 954 8.92 -5.62 -46.70
C LEU A 954 9.54 -4.58 -47.65
N ILE A 955 10.26 -3.61 -47.09
CA ILE A 955 10.91 -2.53 -47.85
C ILE A 955 11.95 -3.06 -48.84
N MET A 956 12.64 -4.16 -48.51
CA MET A 956 13.61 -4.82 -49.39
C MET A 956 12.95 -5.27 -50.70
N TYR A 957 11.78 -5.90 -50.62
CA TYR A 957 11.04 -6.34 -51.81
C TYR A 957 10.45 -5.17 -52.61
N ILE A 958 9.98 -4.12 -51.94
CA ILE A 958 9.47 -2.91 -52.60
C ILE A 958 10.60 -2.23 -53.39
N LEU A 959 11.77 -2.07 -52.77
CA LEU A 959 12.95 -1.52 -53.40
C LEU A 959 13.42 -2.39 -54.58
N ALA A 960 13.51 -3.70 -54.40
CA ALA A 960 13.85 -4.61 -55.49
C ALA A 960 12.90 -4.48 -56.69
N ALA A 961 11.60 -4.30 -56.46
CA ALA A 961 10.62 -4.11 -57.53
C ALA A 961 10.69 -2.71 -58.17
N ALA A 962 11.04 -1.69 -57.37
CA ALA A 962 11.20 -0.29 -57.75
C ALA A 962 12.48 -0.01 -58.53
N SER A 963 13.54 -0.81 -58.33
CA SER A 963 14.83 -0.58 -58.97
C SER A 963 14.71 -0.54 -60.51
N PRO A 964 15.16 0.55 -61.15
CA PRO A 964 14.97 0.78 -62.59
C PRO A 964 16.02 0.10 -63.47
N THR A 965 17.13 -0.38 -62.90
CA THR A 965 18.28 -0.96 -63.60
C THR A 965 18.32 -2.48 -63.41
N HIS A 966 18.48 -2.93 -62.17
CA HIS A 966 18.64 -4.34 -61.80
C HIS A 966 17.46 -4.85 -60.97
N GLY A 967 16.24 -4.37 -61.27
CA GLY A 967 15.04 -4.72 -60.51
C GLY A 967 14.52 -6.14 -60.76
N VAL A 968 13.58 -6.56 -59.91
CA VAL A 968 12.97 -7.90 -59.96
C VAL A 968 11.53 -7.85 -60.48
N PRO A 969 11.02 -8.90 -61.15
CA PRO A 969 9.63 -8.95 -61.58
C PRO A 969 8.66 -9.08 -60.39
N ALA A 970 7.41 -8.63 -60.54
CA ALA A 970 6.40 -8.65 -59.46
C ALA A 970 6.17 -10.05 -58.87
N LYS A 971 6.35 -11.11 -59.67
CA LYS A 971 6.28 -12.50 -59.19
C LYS A 971 7.25 -12.83 -58.06
N VAL A 972 8.39 -12.13 -57.93
CA VAL A 972 9.34 -12.34 -56.81
C VAL A 972 8.70 -11.89 -55.48
N TYR A 973 7.90 -10.83 -55.51
CA TYR A 973 7.11 -10.40 -54.36
C TYR A 973 5.96 -11.37 -54.09
N HIS A 974 5.16 -11.70 -55.10
CA HIS A 974 3.97 -12.54 -54.89
C HIS A 974 4.29 -14.01 -54.56
N GLU A 975 5.26 -14.63 -55.23
CA GLU A 975 5.65 -16.03 -55.02
C GLU A 975 6.65 -16.19 -53.85
N GLY A 976 7.52 -15.20 -53.64
CA GLY A 976 8.58 -15.23 -52.64
C GLY A 976 8.16 -14.65 -51.29
N TRP A 977 7.95 -13.33 -51.23
CA TRP A 977 7.55 -12.63 -50.01
C TRP A 977 6.18 -13.08 -49.51
N ALA A 978 5.18 -12.99 -50.39
CA ALA A 978 3.79 -13.27 -50.05
C ALA A 978 3.42 -14.76 -50.16
N GLU A 979 4.34 -15.60 -50.64
CA GLU A 979 4.19 -17.05 -50.77
C GLU A 979 2.87 -17.48 -51.44
N ASN A 980 2.55 -16.88 -52.58
CA ASN A 980 1.31 -17.12 -53.33
C ASN A 980 0.05 -16.90 -52.49
N GLY A 981 0.08 -15.89 -51.61
CA GLY A 981 -1.03 -15.54 -50.71
C GLY A 981 -1.01 -16.24 -49.35
N ALA A 982 -0.08 -17.18 -49.11
CA ALA A 982 0.05 -17.84 -47.80
C ALA A 982 0.54 -16.90 -46.68
N ILE A 983 0.97 -15.68 -47.03
CA ILE A 983 1.22 -14.60 -46.07
C ILE A 983 -0.05 -14.08 -45.39
N VAL A 984 -1.24 -14.32 -45.96
CA VAL A 984 -2.51 -13.95 -45.32
C VAL A 984 -2.98 -15.11 -44.46
N LYS A 985 -2.98 -14.90 -43.14
CA LYS A 985 -3.39 -15.90 -42.15
C LYS A 985 -4.10 -15.20 -40.99
N PRO A 986 -5.40 -14.89 -41.13
CA PRO A 986 -6.15 -14.22 -40.08
C PRO A 986 -6.12 -15.00 -38.76
N HIS A 987 -5.81 -14.31 -37.67
CA HIS A 987 -5.75 -14.86 -36.32
C HIS A 987 -5.86 -13.74 -35.28
N THR A 988 -5.75 -14.07 -33.99
CA THR A 988 -5.77 -13.08 -32.91
C THR A 988 -4.51 -13.19 -32.04
N ALA A 989 -3.97 -12.05 -31.61
CA ALA A 989 -2.92 -11.96 -30.59
C ALA A 989 -3.36 -10.96 -29.52
N GLU A 990 -3.34 -11.37 -28.24
CA GLU A 990 -3.85 -10.56 -27.10
C GLU A 990 -5.24 -9.96 -27.36
N ASN A 991 -6.15 -10.75 -27.93
CA ASN A 991 -7.52 -10.37 -28.34
C ASN A 991 -7.63 -9.31 -29.45
N LEU A 992 -6.54 -8.98 -30.13
CA LEU A 992 -6.53 -8.07 -31.26
C LEU A 992 -6.45 -8.85 -32.59
N PRO A 993 -7.19 -8.42 -33.63
CA PRO A 993 -7.19 -9.10 -34.92
C PRO A 993 -5.89 -8.83 -35.68
N MET A 994 -5.29 -9.90 -36.19
CA MET A 994 -4.13 -9.90 -37.08
C MET A 994 -4.53 -10.56 -38.41
N ASN A 995 -4.05 -10.03 -39.53
CA ASN A 995 -4.35 -10.54 -40.85
C ASN A 995 -3.15 -11.25 -41.50
N LEU A 996 -1.92 -10.90 -41.13
CA LEU A 996 -0.71 -11.43 -41.74
C LEU A 996 -0.10 -12.59 -40.96
N ARG A 997 0.59 -13.48 -41.67
CA ARG A 997 1.44 -14.52 -41.10
C ARG A 997 2.84 -13.95 -40.89
N TYR A 998 3.25 -13.90 -39.63
CA TYR A 998 4.57 -13.46 -39.22
C TYR A 998 5.62 -14.58 -39.35
N GLN A 999 6.89 -14.23 -39.41
CA GLN A 999 7.99 -15.18 -39.59
C GLN A 999 8.06 -16.23 -38.46
N THR A 1000 7.75 -15.82 -37.23
CA THR A 1000 7.64 -16.71 -36.07
C THR A 1000 6.37 -16.39 -35.27
N GLY A 1001 5.66 -17.44 -34.83
CA GLY A 1001 4.50 -17.30 -33.94
C GLY A 1001 3.29 -16.56 -34.53
N ASN A 1002 2.44 -16.07 -33.62
CA ASN A 1002 1.27 -15.22 -33.92
C ASN A 1002 1.59 -13.72 -33.74
N ILE A 1003 2.73 -13.40 -33.14
CA ILE A 1003 3.23 -12.03 -32.92
C ILE A 1003 4.72 -12.14 -32.57
N GLY A 1004 5.46 -11.07 -32.80
CA GLY A 1004 6.92 -11.04 -32.66
C GLY A 1004 7.44 -9.67 -32.17
N PRO A 1005 8.73 -9.38 -32.38
CA PRO A 1005 9.39 -8.17 -31.93
C PRO A 1005 8.96 -6.93 -32.73
N LEU A 1006 8.99 -5.77 -32.08
CA LEU A 1006 8.42 -4.53 -32.65
C LEU A 1006 9.19 -3.92 -33.82
N PHE A 1007 10.47 -4.25 -34.01
CA PHE A 1007 11.19 -3.77 -35.20
C PHE A 1007 10.55 -4.20 -36.53
N TRP A 1008 9.75 -5.28 -36.55
CA TRP A 1008 8.93 -5.69 -37.70
C TRP A 1008 7.86 -4.64 -38.08
N ALA A 1009 7.39 -3.86 -37.11
CA ALA A 1009 6.44 -2.77 -37.31
C ALA A 1009 7.11 -1.42 -37.61
N HIS A 1010 8.45 -1.34 -37.53
CA HIS A 1010 9.17 -0.07 -37.66
C HIS A 1010 10.02 0.01 -38.92
N TYR A 1011 10.96 -0.91 -39.15
CA TYR A 1011 12.09 -0.68 -40.07
C TYR A 1011 11.68 -0.47 -41.53
N SER A 1012 10.69 -1.24 -41.99
CA SER A 1012 10.14 -1.03 -43.34
C SER A 1012 9.41 0.30 -43.48
N PHE A 1013 8.87 0.84 -42.39
CA PHE A 1013 7.99 2.01 -42.37
C PHE A 1013 8.68 3.29 -41.90
N LEU A 1014 10.02 3.32 -41.86
CA LEU A 1014 10.76 4.54 -41.52
C LEU A 1014 10.66 5.59 -42.64
N GLY A 1015 10.69 5.14 -43.90
CA GLY A 1015 10.44 5.94 -45.10
C GLY A 1015 9.17 5.52 -45.84
N LEU A 1016 8.80 4.23 -45.84
CA LEU A 1016 7.52 3.79 -46.41
C LEU A 1016 6.36 4.24 -45.53
N ASP A 1017 5.47 5.06 -46.05
CA ASP A 1017 4.30 5.54 -45.30
C ASP A 1017 3.24 4.44 -45.20
N PRO A 1018 2.91 3.93 -43.99
CA PRO A 1018 1.86 2.93 -43.82
C PRO A 1018 0.44 3.51 -43.98
N ASN A 1019 0.25 4.84 -43.89
CA ASN A 1019 -1.07 5.46 -43.87
C ASN A 1019 -1.81 5.27 -45.20
N GLY A 1020 -2.85 4.43 -45.17
CA GLY A 1020 -3.60 4.06 -46.36
C GLY A 1020 -2.83 3.20 -47.36
N LEU A 1021 -1.65 2.69 -46.99
CA LEU A 1021 -0.88 1.75 -47.80
C LEU A 1021 -1.55 0.37 -47.74
N LYS A 1022 -1.98 -0.12 -48.89
CA LYS A 1022 -2.65 -1.41 -49.02
C LYS A 1022 -2.20 -2.13 -50.27
N ASP A 1023 -2.10 -3.44 -50.19
CA ASP A 1023 -2.02 -4.31 -51.35
C ASP A 1023 -3.12 -5.38 -51.27
N GLN A 1024 -3.01 -6.44 -52.07
CA GLN A 1024 -3.99 -7.53 -52.02
C GLN A 1024 -3.92 -8.39 -50.74
N TYR A 1025 -2.89 -8.22 -49.90
CA TYR A 1025 -2.66 -9.04 -48.72
C TYR A 1025 -3.02 -8.32 -47.41
N ALA A 1026 -2.76 -7.02 -47.24
CA ALA A 1026 -3.07 -6.31 -46.00
C ALA A 1026 -3.29 -4.79 -46.12
N ASN A 1027 -3.90 -4.22 -45.08
CA ASN A 1027 -3.77 -2.80 -44.73
C ASN A 1027 -2.66 -2.65 -43.69
N TYR A 1028 -1.56 -2.03 -44.07
CA TYR A 1028 -0.35 -2.04 -43.25
C TYR A 1028 -0.45 -1.15 -42.00
N PHE A 1029 -1.16 -0.01 -42.05
CA PHE A 1029 -1.35 0.81 -40.85
C PHE A 1029 -2.16 0.08 -39.78
N ASP A 1030 -3.31 -0.47 -40.17
CA ASP A 1030 -4.19 -1.18 -39.23
C ASP A 1030 -3.49 -2.42 -38.64
N GLU A 1031 -2.77 -3.16 -39.48
CA GLU A 1031 -2.01 -4.33 -39.05
C GLU A 1031 -0.92 -3.94 -38.04
N MET A 1032 -0.11 -2.92 -38.33
CA MET A 1032 0.97 -2.51 -37.43
C MET A 1032 0.46 -1.87 -36.14
N LYS A 1033 -0.66 -1.13 -36.20
CA LYS A 1033 -1.31 -0.60 -34.99
C LYS A 1033 -1.77 -1.72 -34.06
N ASN A 1034 -2.45 -2.72 -34.60
CA ASN A 1034 -2.89 -3.86 -33.79
C ASN A 1034 -1.67 -4.64 -33.27
N TYR A 1035 -0.65 -4.83 -34.10
CA TYR A 1035 0.60 -5.50 -33.71
C TYR A 1035 1.27 -4.81 -32.51
N THR A 1036 1.37 -3.48 -32.53
CA THR A 1036 1.88 -2.68 -31.41
C THR A 1036 1.02 -2.81 -30.16
N LEU A 1037 -0.30 -2.67 -30.29
CA LEU A 1037 -1.21 -2.78 -29.16
C LEU A 1037 -1.19 -4.19 -28.53
N ALA A 1038 -0.98 -5.23 -29.32
CA ALA A 1038 -0.83 -6.59 -28.82
C ALA A 1038 0.49 -6.79 -28.05
N ASN A 1039 1.60 -6.19 -28.52
CA ASN A 1039 2.86 -6.17 -27.78
C ASN A 1039 2.70 -5.47 -26.41
N ARG A 1040 2.03 -4.31 -26.39
CA ARG A 1040 1.69 -3.59 -25.16
C ARG A 1040 0.79 -4.41 -24.22
N ALA A 1041 -0.28 -5.01 -24.75
CA ALA A 1041 -1.22 -5.82 -23.98
C ALA A 1041 -0.54 -7.02 -23.30
N TYR A 1042 0.43 -7.65 -23.97
CA TYR A 1042 1.24 -8.71 -23.37
C TYR A 1042 2.03 -8.21 -22.15
N CYS A 1043 2.70 -7.06 -22.26
CA CYS A 1043 3.43 -6.45 -21.14
C CYS A 1043 2.49 -6.07 -19.99
N ILE A 1044 1.29 -5.55 -20.27
CA ILE A 1044 0.29 -5.23 -19.23
C ILE A 1044 -0.19 -6.50 -18.51
N ARG A 1045 -0.46 -7.56 -19.29
CA ARG A 1045 -0.86 -8.86 -18.73
C ARG A 1045 0.26 -9.50 -17.92
N ASN A 1046 1.51 -9.24 -18.29
CA ASN A 1046 2.73 -9.63 -17.59
C ASN A 1046 2.73 -11.09 -17.10
N PRO A 1047 2.62 -12.09 -17.99
CA PRO A 1047 2.41 -13.49 -17.60
C PRO A 1047 3.53 -14.08 -16.73
N LYS A 1048 4.74 -13.52 -16.81
CA LYS A 1048 5.90 -13.93 -16.02
C LYS A 1048 6.11 -13.11 -14.75
N ASN A 1049 5.24 -12.15 -14.46
CA ASN A 1049 5.31 -11.25 -13.30
C ASN A 1049 6.65 -10.48 -13.21
N TYR A 1050 7.19 -10.05 -14.34
CA TYR A 1050 8.40 -9.22 -14.36
C TYR A 1050 8.13 -7.85 -13.73
N LYS A 1051 9.05 -7.39 -12.88
CA LYS A 1051 8.96 -6.07 -12.25
C LYS A 1051 9.07 -4.98 -13.31
N GLY A 1052 8.24 -3.96 -13.18
CA GLY A 1052 8.25 -2.77 -14.03
C GLY A 1052 7.29 -2.83 -15.21
N TYR A 1053 6.95 -4.01 -15.74
CA TYR A 1053 6.00 -4.16 -16.85
C TYR A 1053 4.63 -3.57 -16.50
N GLY A 1054 4.01 -2.84 -17.43
CA GLY A 1054 2.67 -2.28 -17.23
C GLY A 1054 2.28 -1.26 -18.30
N GLU A 1055 1.22 -0.49 -18.03
CA GLU A 1055 0.64 0.46 -18.97
C GLU A 1055 1.63 1.52 -19.48
N ASN A 1056 2.58 1.92 -18.62
CA ASN A 1056 3.57 2.98 -18.86
C ASN A 1056 4.99 2.44 -19.06
N CYS A 1057 5.18 1.11 -19.11
CA CYS A 1057 6.48 0.48 -19.27
C CYS A 1057 6.31 -0.84 -20.03
N TRP A 1058 6.44 -0.73 -21.34
CA TRP A 1058 6.24 -1.81 -22.31
C TRP A 1058 7.16 -1.58 -23.52
N GLY A 1059 7.29 -2.60 -24.36
CA GLY A 1059 8.07 -2.51 -25.58
C GLY A 1059 9.11 -3.62 -25.68
N LEU A 1060 8.78 -4.65 -26.46
CA LEU A 1060 9.66 -5.79 -26.73
C LEU A 1060 10.15 -5.73 -28.19
N THR A 1061 11.47 -5.62 -28.36
CA THR A 1061 12.13 -5.62 -29.67
C THR A 1061 13.54 -6.24 -29.54
N ALA A 1062 14.32 -6.23 -30.62
CA ALA A 1062 15.71 -6.65 -30.55
C ALA A 1062 16.59 -5.59 -29.87
N SER A 1063 17.35 -6.00 -28.86
CA SER A 1063 18.20 -5.11 -28.07
C SER A 1063 19.26 -5.89 -27.28
N TYR A 1064 20.09 -5.18 -26.52
CA TYR A 1064 20.83 -5.79 -25.42
C TYR A 1064 19.87 -6.46 -24.42
N SER A 1065 20.35 -7.52 -23.81
CA SER A 1065 19.65 -8.32 -22.83
C SER A 1065 20.58 -8.67 -21.67
N VAL A 1066 20.00 -9.08 -20.55
CA VAL A 1066 20.73 -9.55 -19.36
C VAL A 1066 21.72 -10.69 -19.65
N LYS A 1067 21.55 -11.38 -20.78
CA LYS A 1067 22.44 -12.44 -21.28
C LYS A 1067 22.89 -12.21 -22.73
N GLY A 1068 23.35 -11.00 -23.05
CA GLY A 1068 23.93 -10.67 -24.36
C GLY A 1068 22.97 -9.89 -25.25
N TYR A 1069 22.60 -10.43 -26.40
CA TYR A 1069 21.70 -9.79 -27.37
C TYR A 1069 20.53 -10.73 -27.68
N ALA A 1070 19.30 -10.21 -27.73
CA ALA A 1070 18.11 -11.00 -28.00
C ALA A 1070 17.04 -10.20 -28.75
N ALA A 1071 16.22 -10.89 -29.55
CA ALA A 1071 15.01 -10.36 -30.15
C ALA A 1071 13.83 -10.61 -29.20
N HIS A 1072 13.53 -9.66 -28.31
CA HIS A 1072 12.45 -9.81 -27.35
C HIS A 1072 11.10 -9.74 -28.04
N ALA A 1073 10.22 -10.70 -27.74
CA ALA A 1073 8.90 -10.82 -28.35
C ALA A 1073 7.83 -11.18 -27.31
N PRO A 1074 6.55 -10.85 -27.56
CA PRO A 1074 5.45 -11.07 -26.62
C PRO A 1074 5.00 -12.54 -26.60
N ASN A 1075 5.91 -13.40 -26.15
CA ASN A 1075 5.67 -14.81 -25.88
C ASN A 1075 6.63 -15.33 -24.79
N GLU A 1076 6.25 -16.41 -24.12
CA GLU A 1076 6.99 -16.91 -22.96
C GLU A 1076 8.41 -17.40 -23.26
N LYS A 1077 8.73 -17.69 -24.53
CA LYS A 1077 10.06 -18.17 -24.91
C LYS A 1077 11.05 -17.01 -25.05
N GLU A 1078 10.61 -15.90 -25.63
CA GLU A 1078 11.45 -14.78 -26.08
C GLU A 1078 11.33 -13.55 -25.15
N ASP A 1079 10.36 -13.54 -24.24
CA ASP A 1079 10.29 -12.58 -23.13
C ASP A 1079 11.30 -12.94 -22.03
N HIS A 1080 12.32 -12.10 -21.89
CA HIS A 1080 13.39 -12.23 -20.90
C HIS A 1080 13.31 -11.19 -19.78
N GLY A 1081 12.20 -10.44 -19.66
CA GLY A 1081 12.05 -9.41 -18.64
C GLY A 1081 12.85 -8.15 -18.93
N VAL A 1082 13.06 -7.84 -20.21
CA VAL A 1082 13.85 -6.70 -20.70
C VAL A 1082 12.95 -5.81 -21.53
N ILE A 1083 12.90 -4.52 -21.19
CA ILE A 1083 12.21 -3.48 -21.97
C ILE A 1083 13.23 -2.72 -22.79
N SER A 1084 12.93 -2.54 -24.06
CA SER A 1084 13.74 -1.76 -25.01
C SER A 1084 12.97 -0.46 -25.32
N PRO A 1085 13.41 0.72 -24.84
CA PRO A 1085 12.68 1.97 -25.06
C PRO A 1085 12.31 2.25 -26.51
N THR A 1086 13.16 1.87 -27.48
CA THR A 1086 12.86 2.08 -28.91
C THR A 1086 11.55 1.45 -29.35
N ALA A 1087 11.16 0.32 -28.76
CA ALA A 1087 9.98 -0.42 -29.17
C ALA A 1087 8.70 0.42 -28.98
N ALA A 1088 8.53 1.00 -27.78
CA ALA A 1088 7.39 1.88 -27.50
C ALA A 1088 7.56 3.24 -28.18
N LEU A 1089 8.75 3.84 -28.10
CA LEU A 1089 8.98 5.21 -28.60
C LEU A 1089 8.82 5.32 -30.12
N SER A 1090 9.32 4.34 -30.86
CA SER A 1090 9.22 4.30 -32.34
C SER A 1090 7.82 3.92 -32.81
N SER A 1091 6.96 3.43 -31.91
CA SER A 1091 5.56 3.14 -32.19
C SER A 1091 4.63 4.36 -32.10
N ILE A 1092 5.17 5.55 -31.82
CA ILE A 1092 4.39 6.79 -31.61
C ILE A 1092 3.43 7.12 -32.76
N VAL A 1093 3.75 6.74 -34.00
CA VAL A 1093 2.87 6.95 -35.16
C VAL A 1093 1.62 6.06 -35.16
N TYR A 1094 1.65 4.94 -34.42
CA TYR A 1094 0.53 4.00 -34.28
C TYR A 1094 -0.23 4.20 -32.96
N THR A 1095 0.51 4.52 -31.88
CA THR A 1095 0.03 4.60 -30.49
C THR A 1095 0.60 5.85 -29.79
N PRO A 1096 0.24 7.08 -30.22
CA PRO A 1096 0.92 8.28 -29.77
C PRO A 1096 0.78 8.52 -28.27
N GLU A 1097 -0.42 8.35 -27.72
CA GLU A 1097 -0.70 8.54 -26.30
C GLU A 1097 0.13 7.56 -25.44
N GLU A 1098 0.06 6.27 -25.76
CA GLU A 1098 0.75 5.22 -25.02
C GLU A 1098 2.28 5.34 -25.11
N SER A 1099 2.81 5.74 -26.27
CA SER A 1099 4.24 5.95 -26.49
C SER A 1099 4.77 7.16 -25.71
N ILE A 1100 3.99 8.25 -25.65
CA ILE A 1100 4.34 9.45 -24.89
C ILE A 1100 4.33 9.16 -23.38
N ASP A 1101 3.39 8.36 -22.90
CA ASP A 1101 3.35 7.97 -21.49
C ASP A 1101 4.55 7.11 -21.09
N VAL A 1102 5.01 6.22 -21.98
CA VAL A 1102 6.30 5.53 -21.77
C VAL A 1102 7.46 6.52 -21.73
N MET A 1103 7.52 7.52 -22.63
CA MET A 1103 8.58 8.54 -22.57
C MET A 1103 8.58 9.29 -21.23
N LYS A 1104 7.41 9.70 -20.73
CA LYS A 1104 7.27 10.40 -19.45
C LYS A 1104 7.74 9.51 -18.29
N TYR A 1105 7.31 8.24 -18.29
CA TYR A 1105 7.72 7.26 -17.29
C TYR A 1105 9.23 7.03 -17.26
N LEU A 1106 9.84 6.83 -18.43
CA LEU A 1106 11.29 6.64 -18.52
C LEU A 1106 12.04 7.92 -18.11
N TYR A 1107 11.54 9.11 -18.48
CA TYR A 1107 12.15 10.38 -18.10
C TYR A 1107 12.11 10.66 -16.58
N GLN A 1108 11.06 10.20 -15.88
CA GLN A 1108 11.04 10.21 -14.41
C GLN A 1108 12.15 9.34 -13.80
N LYS A 1109 12.68 8.37 -14.56
CA LYS A 1109 13.79 7.49 -14.20
C LYS A 1109 15.09 7.84 -14.93
N LYS A 1110 15.26 9.11 -15.33
CA LYS A 1110 16.39 9.57 -16.16
C LYS A 1110 17.76 9.23 -15.58
N ASP A 1111 17.91 9.19 -14.26
CA ASP A 1111 19.18 8.85 -13.61
C ASP A 1111 19.69 7.43 -13.96
N LYS A 1112 18.79 6.55 -14.43
CA LYS A 1112 19.12 5.17 -14.82
C LYS A 1112 18.94 4.89 -16.31
N THR A 1113 17.99 5.55 -16.96
CA THR A 1113 17.54 5.18 -18.31
C THR A 1113 17.98 6.18 -19.39
N TRP A 1114 18.57 7.31 -19.00
CA TRP A 1114 18.81 8.45 -19.90
C TRP A 1114 20.29 8.85 -19.93
N GLY A 1115 20.77 9.28 -21.11
CA GLY A 1115 22.13 9.80 -21.27
C GLY A 1115 22.27 10.81 -22.41
N ASP A 1116 23.49 10.95 -22.91
CA ASP A 1116 23.85 11.97 -23.91
C ASP A 1116 23.16 11.77 -25.25
N TYR A 1117 22.78 10.54 -25.57
CA TYR A 1117 22.14 10.16 -26.83
C TYR A 1117 20.66 9.76 -26.67
N GLY A 1118 20.03 10.13 -25.56
CA GLY A 1118 18.62 9.84 -25.29
C GLY A 1118 18.47 8.66 -24.33
N PHE A 1119 17.43 7.85 -24.50
CA PHE A 1119 17.27 6.65 -23.70
C PHE A 1119 18.29 5.58 -24.10
N TYR A 1120 18.85 4.89 -23.11
CA TYR A 1120 19.68 3.70 -23.35
C TYR A 1120 18.87 2.58 -24.00
N ASP A 1121 19.59 1.65 -24.61
CA ASP A 1121 19.05 0.59 -25.46
C ASP A 1121 17.99 -0.30 -24.79
N ALA A 1122 18.25 -0.71 -23.55
CA ALA A 1122 17.40 -1.64 -22.83
C ALA A 1122 17.62 -1.59 -21.31
N PHE A 1123 16.67 -2.09 -20.54
CA PHE A 1123 16.81 -2.30 -19.09
C PHE A 1123 15.90 -3.41 -18.57
N SER A 1124 16.21 -3.91 -17.36
CA SER A 1124 15.36 -4.84 -16.60
C SER A 1124 15.26 -4.40 -15.14
N GLU A 1125 14.05 -4.06 -14.68
CA GLU A 1125 13.85 -3.76 -13.25
C GLU A 1125 13.89 -5.02 -12.38
N THR A 1126 13.48 -6.16 -12.95
CA THR A 1126 13.52 -7.47 -12.27
C THR A 1126 14.95 -7.82 -11.88
N GLU A 1127 15.89 -7.69 -12.82
CA GLU A 1127 17.29 -8.03 -12.61
C GLU A 1127 18.12 -6.85 -12.09
N ASN A 1128 17.50 -5.68 -11.86
CA ASN A 1128 18.17 -4.41 -11.52
C ASN A 1128 19.34 -4.09 -12.49
N TRP A 1129 19.08 -4.25 -13.79
CA TRP A 1129 20.07 -4.16 -14.86
C TRP A 1129 19.77 -2.96 -15.78
N TYR A 1130 20.68 -1.98 -15.83
CA TYR A 1130 20.54 -0.72 -16.56
C TYR A 1130 21.85 -0.38 -17.29
N PRO A 1131 22.14 -1.03 -18.43
CA PRO A 1131 23.36 -0.77 -19.18
C PRO A 1131 23.36 0.64 -19.80
N GLN A 1132 24.50 1.31 -19.76
CA GLN A 1132 24.69 2.61 -20.43
C GLN A 1132 25.22 2.39 -21.86
N GLN A 1133 24.41 1.73 -22.69
CA GLN A 1133 24.76 1.31 -24.05
C GLN A 1133 23.68 1.75 -25.05
N TYR A 1134 24.08 1.93 -26.30
CA TYR A 1134 23.22 2.36 -27.40
C TYR A 1134 23.49 1.55 -28.67
N LEU A 1135 22.43 1.22 -29.43
CA LEU A 1135 22.50 0.60 -30.75
C LEU A 1135 21.96 1.52 -31.84
N ALA A 1136 22.59 1.51 -33.01
CA ALA A 1136 22.15 2.35 -34.13
C ALA A 1136 20.74 1.99 -34.61
N ILE A 1137 20.46 0.69 -34.66
CA ILE A 1137 19.16 0.16 -35.11
C ILE A 1137 18.02 0.52 -34.15
N ASP A 1138 18.32 0.81 -32.88
CA ASP A 1138 17.34 1.20 -31.88
C ASP A 1138 17.19 2.71 -31.78
N GLN A 1139 18.29 3.47 -31.93
CA GLN A 1139 18.24 4.93 -31.92
C GLN A 1139 17.58 5.50 -33.19
N GLY A 1140 17.87 4.94 -34.36
CA GLY A 1140 17.39 5.46 -35.64
C GLY A 1140 15.86 5.59 -35.71
N PRO A 1141 15.11 4.50 -35.46
CA PRO A 1141 13.65 4.51 -35.47
C PRO A 1141 13.03 5.55 -34.54
N ILE A 1142 13.61 5.80 -33.36
CA ILE A 1142 13.07 6.77 -32.40
C ILE A 1142 13.02 8.17 -33.03
N ALA A 1143 14.16 8.65 -33.56
CA ALA A 1143 14.22 9.99 -34.13
C ALA A 1143 13.34 10.14 -35.38
N ILE A 1144 13.30 9.11 -36.21
CA ILE A 1144 12.55 9.09 -37.48
C ILE A 1144 11.05 9.04 -37.24
N MET A 1145 10.57 8.14 -36.39
CA MET A 1145 9.15 7.96 -36.16
C MET A 1145 8.56 9.12 -35.35
N ILE A 1146 9.34 9.75 -34.46
CA ILE A 1146 8.94 11.03 -33.85
C ILE A 1146 8.80 12.11 -34.93
N GLU A 1147 9.71 12.19 -35.91
CA GLU A 1147 9.59 13.17 -36.99
C GLU A 1147 8.37 12.88 -37.89
N ASN A 1148 8.15 11.62 -38.25
CA ASN A 1148 6.99 11.23 -39.06
C ASN A 1148 5.67 11.50 -38.33
N TYR A 1149 5.62 11.27 -37.02
CA TYR A 1149 4.48 11.65 -36.19
C TYR A 1149 4.24 13.18 -36.20
N ARG A 1150 5.31 13.97 -36.11
CA ARG A 1150 5.23 15.44 -36.07
C ARG A 1150 4.86 16.08 -37.40
N SER A 1151 5.48 15.64 -38.50
CA SER A 1151 5.46 16.36 -39.77
C SER A 1151 5.27 15.47 -41.01
N GLN A 1152 5.37 14.15 -40.86
CA GLN A 1152 5.39 13.17 -41.95
C GLN A 1152 6.52 13.41 -42.97
N LEU A 1153 7.56 14.17 -42.61
CA LEU A 1153 8.60 14.64 -43.52
C LEU A 1153 9.28 13.48 -44.28
N LEU A 1154 9.73 12.46 -43.56
CA LEU A 1154 10.56 11.39 -44.12
C LEU A 1154 9.71 10.45 -44.99
N TRP A 1155 8.48 10.17 -44.57
CA TRP A 1155 7.46 9.53 -45.38
C TRP A 1155 7.19 10.28 -46.69
N ASN A 1156 6.96 11.59 -46.63
CA ASN A 1156 6.72 12.40 -47.81
C ASN A 1156 7.90 12.37 -48.78
N LEU A 1157 9.13 12.48 -48.29
CA LEU A 1157 10.33 12.43 -49.12
C LEU A 1157 10.49 11.08 -49.82
N PHE A 1158 10.38 9.97 -49.08
CA PHE A 1158 10.56 8.64 -49.66
C PHE A 1158 9.43 8.28 -50.64
N MET A 1159 8.16 8.53 -50.27
CA MET A 1159 6.98 8.18 -51.07
C MET A 1159 6.82 9.01 -52.35
N GLN A 1160 7.43 10.21 -52.40
CA GLN A 1160 7.45 11.04 -53.61
C GLN A 1160 8.47 10.57 -54.65
N HIS A 1161 9.40 9.69 -54.29
CA HIS A 1161 10.43 9.24 -55.21
C HIS A 1161 9.81 8.48 -56.41
N PRO A 1162 10.08 8.89 -57.67
CA PRO A 1162 9.39 8.35 -58.84
C PRO A 1162 9.53 6.83 -59.01
N ASP A 1163 10.69 6.28 -58.67
CA ASP A 1163 10.93 4.84 -58.81
C ASP A 1163 10.19 4.02 -57.74
N ILE A 1164 10.01 4.57 -56.53
CA ILE A 1164 9.20 3.94 -55.47
C ILE A 1164 7.74 3.88 -55.91
N GLN A 1165 7.20 4.97 -56.46
CA GLN A 1165 5.84 4.99 -56.97
C GLN A 1165 5.61 3.96 -58.09
N LYS A 1166 6.58 3.80 -59.01
CA LYS A 1166 6.53 2.77 -60.05
C LYS A 1166 6.58 1.36 -59.45
N GLY A 1167 7.45 1.12 -58.48
CA GLY A 1167 7.58 -0.17 -57.79
C GLY A 1167 6.30 -0.56 -57.07
N LEU A 1168 5.71 0.34 -56.29
CA LEU A 1168 4.44 0.12 -55.60
C LEU A 1168 3.31 -0.21 -56.59
N ARG A 1169 3.17 0.56 -57.69
CA ARG A 1169 2.18 0.25 -58.74
C ARG A 1169 2.43 -1.12 -59.38
N LYS A 1170 3.69 -1.46 -59.66
CA LYS A 1170 4.09 -2.75 -60.24
C LYS A 1170 3.75 -3.93 -59.33
N LEU A 1171 3.77 -3.73 -58.01
CA LEU A 1171 3.39 -4.72 -57.02
C LEU A 1171 1.89 -4.74 -56.67
N GLY A 1172 1.10 -3.82 -57.23
CA GLY A 1172 -0.34 -3.73 -56.97
C GLY A 1172 -0.71 -3.02 -55.66
N PHE A 1173 0.19 -2.19 -55.12
CA PHE A 1173 -0.12 -1.36 -53.96
C PHE A 1173 -0.98 -0.15 -54.32
N THR A 1174 -1.78 0.28 -53.36
CA THR A 1174 -2.53 1.54 -53.31
C THR A 1174 -2.06 2.35 -52.10
N SER A 1175 -2.05 3.67 -52.23
CA SER A 1175 -1.62 4.60 -51.19
C SER A 1175 -2.09 6.02 -51.56
N PRO A 1176 -2.39 6.90 -50.60
CA PRO A 1176 -2.68 8.31 -50.86
C PRO A 1176 -1.61 9.02 -51.70
N HIS A 1177 -0.36 8.56 -51.64
CA HIS A 1177 0.76 9.11 -52.42
C HIS A 1177 0.75 8.69 -53.90
N LEU A 1178 -0.01 7.65 -54.26
CA LEU A 1178 -0.14 7.15 -55.64
C LEU A 1178 -1.34 7.75 -56.37
N ASP A 1179 -2.32 8.30 -55.67
CA ASP A 1179 -3.59 8.76 -56.26
C ASP A 1179 -3.59 10.23 -56.71
N LYS A 1180 -2.50 10.96 -56.48
CA LYS A 1180 -2.30 12.28 -57.09
C LYS A 1180 -2.03 12.14 -58.58
N LYS A 1181 -3.11 12.12 -59.39
CA LYS A 1181 -3.03 12.51 -60.80
C LYS A 1181 -2.39 13.92 -60.86
N LYS A 1182 -1.26 14.04 -61.55
CA LYS A 1182 -0.84 15.35 -62.09
C LYS A 1182 -1.88 15.84 -63.08
#